data_AF-A0A6C0IVS3-F1
#
_entry.id   AF-A0A6C0IVS3-F1
#
_cell.length_a   1.000
_cell.length_b   1.000
_cell.length_c   1.000
_cell.angle_alpha   90.00
_cell.angle_beta   90.00
_cell.angle_gamma   90.00
#
_symmetry.space_group_name_H-M   'P 1'
#
loop_
_entity.id
_entity.type
_entity.pdbx_description
1 polymer ?
#
loop_
_entity_poly.entity_id
_entity_poly.type
_entity_poly.pdbx_seq_one_letter_code
_entity_poly.pdbx_strand_id
1 'polypeptide(L)'
;MPTYGQYDVPNSDTMVNLGVGQPDNRVLPLNLVKDAMRKFIDEENNPEVLQYGDIPGYKRFRIKVADWLSKQCYQDIPDTLDYERDFEFKVNEDELFITNGVTHALHLIMTAHMYQEDTILVEDPTYFIMINIFKEFGLNVMPINMENDGIDIAMLDDTLTNIACTQEKVFLYTIPINHNPTGITMCHQKRIALAELCNKYNNFYIIADEVYHFLSWEDQNEKLLPLADYHPNITSIGSFSKILAPSLRLGWIYQNTKFPTVDVQESLLLSIINCGLYDSTGGTGVISSYITEVLIDNGELNNYIKECQQNLCKRTKVICDGLVSLREKGLIEFKEPNGGYFVWIKVNNISADDLLLESIKNKVKFHPGWKFTCNSNEFNNCIRLSVSYYDEVDLKIGVDRLTNTILNFNKINIAVLGANGRLGKLIVEEIKKNDMFVFVGGITRDMDLAHLNHKHNLIIDVSSPEGTNELINKLNTCNLKIPLLIGTTGDHTLQTIVDYATKAPVALISNFSDGLAIINQFSNIINNLSDEWKFNMEETHHINKKDAPSGTATSWCNTLNRDCLIDSIREGDVFGKHKLILSSPNEDIVIQHTSKNRNIFAEGCMKYVDWIMEQKSGLYDKINFLKYKHPRIRKYSATGNVLIIAEFINQQKWSNFVSNEALKDKDLDGVIFIERFNNHLTKEMNTKWTYYNRDGSQVPFCGNGVRCIGKYLGENYKELTGSIVNPSLLVSNYKIEDSNIYFNSPIPVKTTGTELDKLRKVTNEFEFIDIHDISIVSIGVPHIVIECNCNIFELDESLINYVSNSIHTSFSSNYNINFVNVIDDTNFRIRTYERGVDRETGSCGSGCLASFYHLYNTKKLLSNCSIHLVKDGILNVYVDTNDTTPKYHLGGIVNKLN
;
A
#
# COMPACT_ATOMS: atom_id res chain seq x y z
N MET A 1 -18.51 40.71 -5.19
CA MET A 1 -17.15 40.20 -5.42
C MET A 1 -16.35 40.50 -4.17
N PRO A 2 -15.64 39.53 -3.57
CA PRO A 2 -14.71 39.90 -2.51
C PRO A 2 -13.60 40.75 -3.15
N THR A 3 -13.29 41.88 -2.54
CA THR A 3 -12.19 42.76 -2.96
C THR A 3 -10.83 42.29 -2.41
N TYR A 4 -10.75 41.11 -1.77
CA TYR A 4 -9.59 40.63 -1.02
C TYR A 4 -9.52 39.08 -0.91
N GLY A 5 -8.34 38.48 -1.08
CA GLY A 5 -8.06 37.02 -1.00
C GLY A 5 -7.23 36.50 -2.19
N GLN A 6 -6.46 35.40 -2.01
CA GLN A 6 -5.64 34.81 -3.10
C GLN A 6 -6.52 34.16 -4.19
N TYR A 7 -7.72 33.72 -3.82
CA TYR A 7 -8.69 33.07 -4.69
C TYR A 7 -10.09 33.63 -4.45
N ASP A 8 -10.90 33.70 -5.50
CA ASP A 8 -12.34 33.91 -5.37
C ASP A 8 -12.97 32.61 -4.86
N VAL A 9 -13.41 32.63 -3.59
CA VAL A 9 -14.01 31.46 -2.94
C VAL A 9 -15.53 31.58 -3.04
N PRO A 10 -16.21 30.66 -3.75
CA PRO A 10 -17.65 30.71 -3.92
C PRO A 10 -18.41 30.46 -2.62
N ASN A 11 -19.63 30.98 -2.52
CA ASN A 11 -20.58 30.57 -1.48
C ASN A 11 -21.02 29.12 -1.71
N SER A 12 -21.29 28.40 -0.62
CA SER A 12 -21.67 26.98 -0.60
C SER A 12 -22.93 26.66 -1.43
N ASP A 13 -23.89 27.59 -1.50
CA ASP A 13 -25.09 27.48 -2.35
C ASP A 13 -24.77 27.37 -3.85
N THR A 14 -23.70 28.03 -4.29
CA THR A 14 -23.26 28.04 -5.69
C THR A 14 -22.30 26.88 -5.97
N MET A 15 -21.28 26.72 -5.13
CA MET A 15 -20.20 25.73 -5.29
C MET A 15 -19.44 25.64 -3.97
N VAL A 16 -19.15 24.43 -3.49
CA VAL A 16 -18.25 24.23 -2.35
C VAL A 16 -16.85 23.86 -2.88
N ASN A 17 -15.85 24.70 -2.60
CA ASN A 17 -14.47 24.47 -3.02
C ASN A 17 -13.61 23.88 -1.90
N LEU A 18 -13.66 22.56 -1.72
CA LEU A 18 -12.82 21.84 -0.75
C LEU A 18 -11.33 21.82 -1.13
N GLY A 19 -10.90 22.50 -2.21
CA GLY A 19 -9.49 22.67 -2.56
C GLY A 19 -8.80 23.85 -1.86
N VAL A 20 -9.54 24.78 -1.24
CA VAL A 20 -9.01 26.04 -0.70
C VAL A 20 -8.16 25.80 0.55
N GLY A 21 -6.88 26.20 0.53
CA GLY A 21 -5.94 26.06 1.66
C GLY A 21 -5.65 27.35 2.44
N GLN A 22 -6.55 28.33 2.39
CA GLN A 22 -6.44 29.62 3.11
C GLN A 22 -7.46 29.68 4.26
N PRO A 23 -7.13 30.37 5.38
CA PRO A 23 -8.06 30.50 6.51
C PRO A 23 -9.37 31.17 6.12
N ASP A 24 -10.44 30.86 6.87
CA ASP A 24 -11.74 31.53 6.79
C ASP A 24 -11.62 33.02 7.15
N ASN A 25 -12.11 33.91 6.30
CA ASN A 25 -12.08 35.36 6.57
C ASN A 25 -12.86 35.75 7.83
N ARG A 26 -13.88 34.97 8.22
CA ARG A 26 -14.76 35.26 9.35
C ARG A 26 -14.11 35.03 10.70
N VAL A 27 -13.08 34.17 10.75
CA VAL A 27 -12.39 33.81 12.00
C VAL A 27 -11.06 34.55 12.18
N LEU A 28 -10.62 35.34 11.19
CA LEU A 28 -9.40 36.12 11.31
C LEU A 28 -9.52 37.16 12.45
N PRO A 29 -8.47 37.35 13.28
CA PRO A 29 -8.58 38.06 14.55
C PRO A 29 -8.43 39.57 14.36
N LEU A 30 -9.31 40.19 13.57
CA LEU A 30 -9.24 41.60 13.20
C LEU A 30 -9.24 42.54 14.42
N ASN A 31 -10.02 42.20 15.46
CA ASN A 31 -10.07 43.01 16.69
C ASN A 31 -8.74 42.95 17.47
N LEU A 32 -8.16 41.75 17.62
CA LEU A 32 -6.85 41.59 18.29
C LEU A 32 -5.77 42.39 17.57
N VAL A 33 -5.72 42.31 16.24
CA VAL A 33 -4.78 43.09 15.41
C VAL A 33 -5.02 44.59 15.58
N LYS A 34 -6.28 45.04 15.56
CA LYS A 34 -6.64 46.45 15.72
C LYS A 34 -6.21 47.00 17.09
N ASP A 35 -6.40 46.24 18.16
CA ASP A 35 -6.04 46.68 19.50
C ASP A 35 -4.51 46.68 19.70
N ALA A 36 -3.81 45.70 19.15
CA ALA A 36 -2.34 45.72 19.10
C ALA A 36 -1.79 46.90 18.29
N MET A 37 -2.41 47.26 17.16
CA MET A 37 -2.03 48.45 16.38
C MET A 37 -2.32 49.76 17.11
N ARG A 38 -3.38 49.85 17.90
CA ARG A 38 -3.63 51.04 18.74
C ARG A 38 -2.55 51.20 19.79
N LYS A 39 -2.19 50.09 20.46
CA LYS A 39 -1.10 50.06 21.43
C LYS A 39 0.24 50.49 20.78
N PHE A 40 0.52 50.04 19.56
CA PHE A 40 1.66 50.51 18.77
C PHE A 40 1.69 52.03 18.60
N ILE A 41 0.55 52.62 18.24
CA ILE A 41 0.42 54.07 18.03
C ILE A 41 0.51 54.85 19.36
N ASP A 42 -0.07 54.32 20.43
CA ASP A 42 -0.20 54.99 21.73
C ASP A 42 1.05 54.84 22.63
N GLU A 43 1.74 53.70 22.60
CA GLU A 43 2.92 53.42 23.43
C GLU A 43 4.22 53.99 22.86
N GLU A 44 4.29 54.30 21.57
CA GLU A 44 5.52 54.79 20.93
C GLU A 44 5.41 56.23 20.44
N ASN A 45 5.73 57.16 21.34
CA ASN A 45 6.36 58.43 20.95
C ASN A 45 7.83 58.22 20.48
N ASN A 46 8.22 56.99 20.13
CA ASN A 46 9.58 56.64 19.69
C ASN A 46 9.61 56.46 18.16
N PRO A 47 10.14 57.43 17.39
CA PRO A 47 10.22 57.32 15.93
C PRO A 47 11.15 56.20 15.43
N GLU A 48 11.96 55.57 16.30
CA GLU A 48 12.89 54.49 15.94
C GLU A 48 12.20 53.27 15.31
N VAL A 49 10.92 53.01 15.59
CA VAL A 49 10.21 51.88 14.96
C VAL A 49 9.90 52.05 13.48
N LEU A 50 10.10 53.27 12.96
CA LEU A 50 10.04 53.56 11.53
C LEU A 50 11.42 53.45 10.86
N GLN A 51 12.48 53.12 11.61
CA GLN A 51 13.83 52.94 11.09
C GLN A 51 14.02 51.53 10.50
N TYR A 52 15.07 51.36 9.70
CA TYR A 52 15.60 50.05 9.34
C TYR A 52 15.86 49.20 10.59
N GLY A 53 15.43 47.94 10.54
CA GLY A 53 15.58 46.99 11.64
C GLY A 53 16.91 46.24 11.60
N ASP A 54 17.26 45.63 12.73
CA ASP A 54 18.33 44.63 12.84
C ASP A 54 18.16 43.52 11.78
N ILE A 55 19.23 43.10 11.11
CA ILE A 55 19.17 42.21 9.92
C ILE A 55 18.43 40.90 10.22
N PRO A 56 18.70 40.17 11.32
CA PRO A 56 17.93 38.98 11.68
C PRO A 56 16.46 39.26 12.02
N GLY A 57 16.05 40.52 12.13
CA GLY A 57 14.71 40.96 12.49
C GLY A 57 14.68 41.71 13.82
N TYR A 58 13.56 42.37 14.07
CA TYR A 58 13.36 43.21 15.25
C TYR A 58 13.70 42.46 16.55
N LYS A 59 14.79 42.86 17.21
CA LYS A 59 15.42 42.10 18.32
C LYS A 59 14.46 41.82 19.46
N ARG A 60 13.67 42.82 19.89
CA ARG A 60 12.69 42.66 20.96
C ARG A 60 11.67 41.57 20.63
N PHE A 61 11.19 41.54 19.38
CA PHE A 61 10.31 40.48 18.91
C PHE A 61 11.00 39.13 18.82
N ARG A 62 12.26 39.04 18.36
CA ARG A 62 13.02 37.76 18.37
C ARG A 62 13.08 37.15 19.77
N ILE A 63 13.33 37.96 20.81
CA ILE A 63 13.31 37.51 22.21
C ILE A 63 11.94 36.93 22.58
N LYS A 64 10.85 37.62 22.23
CA LYS A 64 9.48 37.15 22.53
C LYS A 64 9.12 35.86 21.79
N VAL A 65 9.54 35.73 20.53
CA VAL A 65 9.33 34.50 19.76
C VAL A 65 10.15 33.35 20.34
N ALA A 66 11.42 33.58 20.70
CA ALA A 66 12.27 32.59 21.35
C ALA A 66 11.68 32.10 22.68
N ASP A 67 11.23 33.01 23.54
CA ASP A 67 10.55 32.68 24.79
C ASP A 67 9.24 31.92 24.55
N TRP A 68 8.45 32.34 23.55
CA TRP A 68 7.20 31.70 23.19
C TRP A 68 7.43 30.27 22.67
N LEU A 69 8.34 30.07 21.72
CA LEU A 69 8.74 28.77 21.19
C LEU A 69 9.27 27.87 22.30
N SER A 70 10.10 28.41 23.20
CA SER A 70 10.63 27.65 24.33
C SER A 70 9.51 27.06 25.19
N LYS A 71 8.49 27.87 25.50
CA LYS A 71 7.31 27.41 26.25
C LYS A 71 6.48 26.42 25.44
N GLN A 72 6.15 26.74 24.19
CA GLN A 72 5.25 25.92 23.39
C GLN A 72 5.88 24.56 23.02
N CYS A 73 7.16 24.52 22.67
CA CYS A 73 7.83 23.31 22.19
C CYS A 73 8.40 22.47 23.34
N TYR A 74 8.85 23.07 24.45
CA TYR A 74 9.64 22.35 25.45
C TYR A 74 9.01 22.18 26.83
N GLN A 75 7.89 22.84 27.11
CA GLN A 75 7.18 22.61 28.37
C GLN A 75 6.60 21.19 28.41
N ASP A 76 6.66 20.52 29.57
CA ASP A 76 6.05 19.21 29.80
C ASP A 76 6.52 18.10 28.82
N ILE A 77 7.78 18.17 28.35
CA ILE A 77 8.37 17.07 27.58
C ILE A 77 8.42 15.81 28.47
N PRO A 78 7.86 14.66 28.01
CA PRO A 78 7.95 13.41 28.77
C PRO A 78 9.40 12.98 29.00
N ASP A 79 9.73 12.50 30.22
CA ASP A 79 11.02 11.87 30.57
C ASP A 79 11.35 10.62 29.72
N THR A 80 10.39 10.14 28.92
CA THR A 80 10.52 8.92 28.10
C THR A 80 11.12 9.14 26.72
N LEU A 81 11.42 10.39 26.34
CA LEU A 81 12.18 10.67 25.12
C LEU A 81 13.66 10.59 25.50
N ASP A 82 14.35 9.60 24.95
CA ASP A 82 15.73 9.17 25.25
C ASP A 82 16.77 10.23 24.83
N TYR A 83 16.68 11.43 25.40
CA TYR A 83 17.58 12.53 25.17
C TYR A 83 18.68 12.48 26.23
N GLU A 84 19.73 11.69 26.02
CA GLU A 84 21.01 11.87 26.71
C GLU A 84 21.63 13.22 26.27
N ARG A 85 21.13 14.34 26.81
CA ARG A 85 21.52 15.70 26.37
C ARG A 85 21.84 16.59 27.57
N ASP A 86 23.11 16.96 27.71
CA ASP A 86 23.64 17.88 28.73
C ASP A 86 23.31 19.37 28.43
N PHE A 87 22.12 19.69 27.89
CA PHE A 87 21.76 21.08 27.53
C PHE A 87 20.30 21.45 27.80
N GLU A 88 20.07 22.75 28.03
CA GLU A 88 18.75 23.31 28.32
C GLU A 88 17.85 23.35 27.06
N PHE A 89 16.62 22.84 27.18
CA PHE A 89 15.59 22.95 26.13
C PHE A 89 14.98 24.36 26.08
N LYS A 90 15.73 25.29 25.50
CA LYS A 90 15.34 26.69 25.28
C LYS A 90 15.77 27.19 23.89
N VAL A 91 14.92 27.92 23.18
CA VAL A 91 15.29 28.66 21.96
C VAL A 91 15.93 29.99 22.36
N ASN A 92 17.02 30.36 21.70
CA ASN A 92 17.66 31.67 21.87
C ASN A 92 17.31 32.60 20.71
N GLU A 93 17.30 33.91 20.95
CA GLU A 93 16.93 34.88 19.92
C GLU A 93 17.89 34.91 18.73
N ASP A 94 19.17 34.58 18.95
CA ASP A 94 20.21 34.55 17.91
C ASP A 94 20.14 33.30 17.03
N GLU A 95 19.27 32.35 17.37
CA GLU A 95 18.93 31.17 16.57
C GLU A 95 17.79 31.45 15.58
N LEU A 96 17.23 32.67 15.61
CA LEU A 96 16.06 33.07 14.85
C LEU A 96 16.36 34.16 13.82
N PHE A 97 15.79 33.99 12.62
CA PHE A 97 15.72 35.03 11.60
C PHE A 97 14.26 35.27 11.21
N ILE A 98 13.78 36.50 11.36
CA ILE A 98 12.39 36.89 11.05
C ILE A 98 12.23 37.05 9.54
N THR A 99 11.17 36.44 9.01
CA THR A 99 10.89 36.40 7.58
C THR A 99 9.49 36.89 7.27
N ASN A 100 9.23 37.09 5.99
CA ASN A 100 7.89 37.41 5.50
C ASN A 100 7.06 36.13 5.31
N GLY A 101 7.13 35.20 6.26
CA GLY A 101 6.56 33.86 6.17
C GLY A 101 7.41 32.86 5.38
N VAL A 102 6.92 31.62 5.29
CA VAL A 102 7.71 30.44 4.86
C VAL A 102 8.26 30.54 3.43
N THR A 103 7.51 31.12 2.49
CA THR A 103 7.99 31.33 1.12
C THR A 103 9.18 32.29 1.06
N HIS A 104 9.19 33.33 1.91
CA HIS A 104 10.35 34.22 2.01
C HIS A 104 11.52 33.48 2.65
N ALA A 105 11.29 32.73 3.73
CA ALA A 105 12.33 31.91 4.37
C ALA A 105 13.03 30.97 3.37
N LEU A 106 12.25 30.20 2.59
CA LEU A 106 12.77 29.31 1.56
C LEU A 106 13.54 30.07 0.48
N HIS A 107 13.01 31.21 0.02
CA HIS A 107 13.70 32.02 -0.98
C HIS A 107 15.07 32.50 -0.49
N LEU A 108 15.18 32.89 0.78
CA LEU A 108 16.47 33.28 1.39
C LEU A 108 17.43 32.10 1.49
N ILE A 109 16.94 30.95 1.94
CA ILE A 109 17.74 29.73 2.03
C ILE A 109 18.29 29.35 0.65
N MET A 110 17.42 29.29 -0.36
CA MET A 110 17.82 28.98 -1.73
C MET A 110 18.82 30.00 -2.28
N THR A 111 18.58 31.29 -2.06
CA THR A 111 19.48 32.37 -2.54
C THR A 111 20.85 32.34 -1.86
N ALA A 112 20.92 31.95 -0.59
CA ALA A 112 22.16 31.92 0.17
C ALA A 112 22.95 30.61 -0.01
N HIS A 113 22.29 29.49 -0.33
CA HIS A 113 22.91 28.15 -0.26
C HIS A 113 22.79 27.26 -1.47
N MET A 114 21.94 27.60 -2.43
CA MET A 114 21.65 26.74 -3.57
C MET A 114 22.04 27.42 -4.89
N TYR A 115 22.52 26.60 -5.81
CA TYR A 115 22.86 26.97 -7.18
C TYR A 115 21.97 26.23 -8.18
N GLN A 116 21.99 26.68 -9.44
CA GLN A 116 21.29 25.95 -10.51
C GLN A 116 21.84 24.52 -10.63
N GLU A 117 20.95 23.58 -10.92
CA GLU A 117 21.20 22.13 -11.01
C GLU A 117 21.53 21.43 -9.67
N ASP A 118 21.59 22.14 -8.55
CA ASP A 118 21.63 21.50 -7.22
C ASP A 118 20.39 20.62 -7.02
N THR A 119 20.55 19.51 -6.31
CA THR A 119 19.43 18.60 -6.04
C THR A 119 18.73 18.91 -4.74
N ILE A 120 17.40 18.98 -4.83
CA ILE A 120 16.51 19.02 -3.69
C ILE A 120 15.59 17.81 -3.69
N LEU A 121 15.74 16.99 -2.67
CA LEU A 121 14.86 15.88 -2.35
C LEU A 121 13.56 16.42 -1.76
N VAL A 122 12.44 15.83 -2.13
CA VAL A 122 11.11 16.18 -1.60
C VAL A 122 10.31 14.92 -1.32
N GLU A 123 9.42 14.97 -0.34
CA GLU A 123 8.42 13.93 -0.13
C GLU A 123 7.54 13.75 -1.39
N ASP A 124 7.06 12.54 -1.66
CA ASP A 124 6.11 12.26 -2.75
C ASP A 124 4.91 11.48 -2.20
N PRO A 125 3.72 12.12 -2.07
CA PRO A 125 3.41 13.49 -2.51
C PRO A 125 3.98 14.59 -1.58
N THR A 126 4.04 15.85 -2.04
CA THR A 126 4.40 17.05 -1.26
C THR A 126 3.60 18.30 -1.69
N TYR A 127 3.90 19.46 -1.11
CA TYR A 127 3.25 20.73 -1.42
C TYR A 127 3.56 21.20 -2.85
N PHE A 128 2.57 21.05 -3.73
CA PHE A 128 2.69 21.32 -5.18
C PHE A 128 3.26 22.69 -5.58
N ILE A 129 3.05 23.75 -4.78
CA ILE A 129 3.61 25.07 -5.09
C ILE A 129 5.12 25.05 -4.93
N MET A 130 5.65 24.31 -3.95
CA MET A 130 7.09 24.21 -3.73
C MET A 130 7.80 23.47 -4.86
N ILE A 131 7.18 22.43 -5.42
CA ILE A 131 7.71 21.72 -6.60
C ILE A 131 7.99 22.72 -7.74
N ASN A 132 7.04 23.62 -8.01
CA ASN A 132 7.20 24.62 -9.06
C ASN A 132 8.25 25.66 -8.70
N ILE A 133 8.26 26.16 -7.45
CA ILE A 133 9.25 27.14 -6.98
C ILE A 133 10.67 26.59 -7.12
N PHE A 134 10.91 25.34 -6.72
CA PHE A 134 12.23 24.72 -6.84
C PHE A 134 12.66 24.57 -8.31
N LYS A 135 11.76 24.13 -9.19
CA LYS A 135 12.02 24.05 -10.63
C LYS A 135 12.29 25.41 -11.26
N GLU A 136 11.54 26.44 -10.88
CA GLU A 136 11.73 27.82 -11.34
C GLU A 136 13.05 28.43 -10.86
N PHE A 137 13.55 28.00 -9.70
CA PHE A 137 14.88 28.34 -9.20
C PHE A 137 16.01 27.58 -9.93
N GLY A 138 15.67 26.61 -10.78
CA GLY A 138 16.61 25.80 -11.55
C GLY A 138 17.16 24.59 -10.78
N LEU A 139 16.48 24.14 -9.72
CA LEU A 139 16.90 22.97 -8.94
C LEU A 139 16.41 21.67 -9.59
N ASN A 140 17.20 20.61 -9.43
CA ASN A 140 16.79 19.25 -9.74
C ASN A 140 15.94 18.68 -8.60
N VAL A 141 14.63 18.57 -8.81
CA VAL A 141 13.69 18.07 -7.78
C VAL A 141 13.54 16.56 -7.89
N MET A 142 13.96 15.83 -6.85
CA MET A 142 13.89 14.37 -6.79
C MET A 142 12.90 13.89 -5.71
N PRO A 143 11.92 13.04 -6.06
CA PRO A 143 10.93 12.54 -5.10
C PRO A 143 11.48 11.42 -4.21
N ILE A 144 11.03 11.39 -2.96
CA ILE A 144 11.20 10.30 -2.00
C ILE A 144 9.81 9.88 -1.50
N ASN A 145 9.51 8.59 -1.55
CA ASN A 145 8.18 8.09 -1.20
C ASN A 145 7.79 8.40 0.24
N MET A 146 6.48 8.45 0.49
CA MET A 146 5.89 8.57 1.81
C MET A 146 5.30 7.25 2.30
N GLU A 147 5.48 6.99 3.59
CA GLU A 147 4.84 5.90 4.34
C GLU A 147 3.78 6.47 5.31
N ASN A 148 3.12 5.60 6.08
CA ASN A 148 2.00 5.97 6.95
C ASN A 148 2.39 6.84 8.17
N ASP A 149 3.69 7.00 8.41
CA ASP A 149 4.31 7.68 9.54
C ASP A 149 5.41 8.67 9.11
N GLY A 150 5.50 9.02 7.82
CA GLY A 150 6.44 10.03 7.29
C GLY A 150 7.23 9.54 6.08
N ILE A 151 8.30 10.26 5.72
CA ILE A 151 9.19 9.96 4.60
C ILE A 151 9.80 8.55 4.69
N ASP A 152 9.99 7.88 3.56
CA ASP A 152 10.69 6.59 3.43
C ASP A 152 12.19 6.79 3.65
N ILE A 153 12.68 6.38 4.82
CA ILE A 153 14.08 6.54 5.23
C ILE A 153 15.01 5.64 4.41
N ALA A 154 14.59 4.43 4.06
CA ALA A 154 15.42 3.50 3.32
C ALA A 154 15.66 3.99 1.88
N MET A 155 14.58 4.43 1.21
CA MET A 155 14.68 5.05 -0.11
C MET A 155 15.51 6.34 -0.09
N LEU A 156 15.39 7.14 0.97
CA LEU A 156 16.21 8.34 1.16
C LEU A 156 17.70 8.00 1.26
N ASP A 157 18.06 7.01 2.08
CA ASP A 157 19.45 6.56 2.26
C ASP A 157 20.06 6.02 0.96
N ASP A 158 19.31 5.18 0.23
CA ASP A 158 19.71 4.67 -1.09
C ASP A 158 19.91 5.81 -2.09
N THR A 159 19.03 6.80 -2.08
CA THR A 159 19.14 7.98 -2.96
C THR A 159 20.39 8.79 -2.62
N LEU A 160 20.60 9.10 -1.34
CA LEU A 160 21.76 9.85 -0.85
C LEU A 160 23.07 9.14 -1.19
N THR A 161 23.14 7.82 -1.03
CA THR A 161 24.32 7.02 -1.40
C THR A 161 24.73 7.23 -2.86
N ASN A 162 23.77 7.41 -3.76
CA ASN A 162 24.03 7.58 -5.19
C ASN A 162 24.43 9.01 -5.57
N ILE A 163 23.90 10.03 -4.89
CA ILE A 163 24.07 11.43 -5.32
C ILE A 163 25.05 12.23 -4.46
N ALA A 164 25.20 11.90 -3.17
CA ALA A 164 25.98 12.70 -2.21
C ALA A 164 27.46 12.78 -2.58
N CYS A 165 28.04 11.75 -3.22
CA CYS A 165 29.43 11.78 -3.68
C CYS A 165 29.67 12.67 -4.90
N THR A 166 28.61 13.05 -5.62
CA THR A 166 28.69 13.80 -6.89
C THR A 166 28.27 15.26 -6.75
N GLN A 167 27.71 15.64 -5.62
CA GLN A 167 27.19 16.97 -5.36
C GLN A 167 27.86 17.62 -4.17
N GLU A 168 28.08 18.92 -4.25
CA GLU A 168 28.64 19.68 -3.14
C GLU A 168 27.68 19.73 -1.96
N LYS A 169 26.37 19.91 -2.23
CA LYS A 169 25.30 19.91 -1.23
C LYS A 169 24.08 19.16 -1.77
N VAL A 170 23.40 18.45 -0.89
CA VAL A 170 22.10 17.83 -1.15
C VAL A 170 21.11 18.35 -0.12
N PHE A 171 19.95 18.81 -0.58
CA PHE A 171 18.91 19.34 0.31
C PHE A 171 17.72 18.39 0.38
N LEU A 172 17.05 18.31 1.52
CA LEU A 172 15.72 17.73 1.68
C LEU A 172 14.74 18.82 2.12
N TYR A 173 13.63 18.98 1.41
CA TYR A 173 12.46 19.71 1.90
C TYR A 173 11.41 18.72 2.40
N THR A 174 11.03 18.85 3.68
CA THR A 174 10.04 17.98 4.34
C THR A 174 9.01 18.82 5.10
N ILE A 175 7.77 18.33 5.17
CA ILE A 175 6.70 18.91 6.00
C ILE A 175 6.39 17.90 7.14
N PRO A 176 7.13 17.93 8.26
CA PRO A 176 7.16 16.80 9.19
C PRO A 176 5.92 16.71 10.10
N ILE A 177 5.02 17.71 10.09
CA ILE A 177 3.84 17.75 10.95
C ILE A 177 2.62 18.17 10.15
N ASN A 178 1.55 17.38 10.24
CA ASN A 178 0.27 17.60 9.57
C ASN A 178 0.47 17.90 8.06
N HIS A 179 1.25 17.03 7.42
CA HIS A 179 1.83 17.17 6.09
C HIS A 179 0.82 17.61 5.01
N ASN A 180 1.24 18.45 4.07
CA ASN A 180 0.41 18.84 2.92
C ASN A 180 0.89 18.09 1.67
N PRO A 181 0.10 17.13 1.13
CA PRO A 181 -1.36 17.03 1.29
C PRO A 181 -1.87 15.95 2.26
N THR A 182 -1.01 15.07 2.76
CA THR A 182 -1.42 13.78 3.34
C THR A 182 -2.07 13.85 4.73
N GLY A 183 -1.83 14.92 5.49
CA GLY A 183 -2.20 15.05 6.89
C GLY A 183 -1.36 14.20 7.85
N ILE A 184 -0.33 13.51 7.35
CA ILE A 184 0.54 12.64 8.13
C ILE A 184 1.50 13.47 8.99
N THR A 185 1.80 13.01 10.19
CA THR A 185 2.82 13.59 11.06
C THR A 185 3.94 12.57 11.24
N MET A 186 5.17 13.01 11.01
CA MET A 186 6.38 12.19 11.09
C MET A 186 6.66 11.79 12.53
N CYS A 187 6.78 10.49 12.79
CA CYS A 187 7.05 9.92 14.11
C CYS A 187 8.44 10.28 14.65
N HIS A 188 8.64 10.18 15.95
CA HIS A 188 9.91 10.49 16.60
C HIS A 188 11.09 9.66 16.05
N GLN A 189 10.89 8.37 15.77
CA GLN A 189 11.93 7.48 15.26
C GLN A 189 12.46 7.94 13.90
N LYS A 190 11.59 8.41 12.99
CA LYS A 190 12.03 8.95 11.70
C LYS A 190 12.80 10.25 11.83
N ARG A 191 12.49 11.08 12.83
CA ARG A 191 13.27 12.30 13.12
C ARG A 191 14.68 11.97 13.58
N ILE A 192 14.85 10.93 14.41
CA ILE A 192 16.17 10.39 14.77
C ILE A 192 16.90 9.88 13.52
N ALA A 193 16.23 9.07 12.70
CA ALA A 193 16.85 8.51 11.50
C ALA A 193 17.29 9.59 10.50
N LEU A 194 16.54 10.68 10.35
CA LEU A 194 16.97 11.84 9.55
C LEU A 194 18.24 12.50 10.10
N ALA A 195 18.37 12.61 11.42
CA ALA A 195 19.59 13.11 12.06
C ALA A 195 20.78 12.16 11.85
N GLU A 196 20.55 10.85 11.91
CA GLU A 196 21.57 9.84 11.60
C GLU A 196 22.04 9.93 10.15
N LEU A 197 21.14 10.19 9.20
CA LEU A 197 21.50 10.45 7.81
C LEU A 197 22.32 11.74 7.65
N CYS A 198 22.01 12.81 8.39
CA CYS A 198 22.85 14.00 8.41
C CYS A 198 24.26 13.72 8.97
N ASN A 199 24.40 12.83 9.97
CA ASN A 199 25.71 12.38 10.45
C ASN A 199 26.46 11.53 9.41
N LYS A 200 25.73 10.70 8.66
CA LYS A 200 26.29 9.83 7.62
C LYS A 200 26.75 10.61 6.38
N TYR A 201 26.03 11.66 6.02
CA TYR A 201 26.28 12.49 4.84
C TYR A 201 26.50 13.95 5.25
N ASN A 202 27.76 14.34 5.44
CA ASN A 202 28.12 15.69 5.92
C ASN A 202 27.61 16.84 5.01
N ASN A 203 27.37 16.57 3.73
CA ASN A 203 26.82 17.53 2.76
C ASN A 203 25.29 17.48 2.62
N PHE A 204 24.60 16.76 3.52
CA PHE A 204 23.15 16.66 3.53
C PHE A 204 22.52 17.65 4.51
N TYR A 205 21.60 18.47 4.00
CA TYR A 205 20.90 19.52 4.74
C TYR A 205 19.40 19.33 4.64
N ILE A 206 18.67 19.59 5.73
CA ILE A 206 17.22 19.42 5.78
C ILE A 206 16.55 20.75 6.08
N ILE A 207 15.53 21.08 5.31
CA ILE A 207 14.64 22.23 5.49
C ILE A 207 13.27 21.70 5.89
N ALA A 208 12.91 21.90 7.16
CA ALA A 208 11.67 21.44 7.74
C ALA A 208 10.61 22.54 7.73
N ASP A 209 9.61 22.42 6.85
CA ASP A 209 8.45 23.32 6.78
C ASP A 209 7.43 22.96 7.86
N GLU A 210 7.45 23.74 8.95
CA GLU A 210 6.69 23.45 10.17
C GLU A 210 5.51 24.43 10.37
N VAL A 211 4.93 24.94 9.29
CA VAL A 211 3.80 25.89 9.36
C VAL A 211 2.54 25.34 10.06
N TYR A 212 2.41 24.02 10.20
CA TYR A 212 1.29 23.36 10.89
C TYR A 212 1.65 22.79 12.27
N HIS A 213 2.86 23.05 12.79
CA HIS A 213 3.35 22.49 14.05
C HIS A 213 2.39 22.72 15.22
N PHE A 214 1.85 23.93 15.35
CA PHE A 214 0.93 24.31 16.44
C PHE A 214 -0.55 24.06 16.12
N LEU A 215 -0.87 23.25 15.11
CA LEU A 215 -2.25 22.95 14.69
C LEU A 215 -2.62 21.47 14.86
N SER A 216 -1.89 20.75 15.71
CA SER A 216 -2.25 19.40 16.15
C SER A 216 -3.37 19.43 17.21
N TRP A 217 -4.19 18.38 17.30
CA TRP A 217 -5.26 18.30 18.29
C TRP A 217 -4.72 18.14 19.72
N GLU A 218 -5.45 18.66 20.71
CA GLU A 218 -5.01 18.66 22.12
C GLU A 218 -4.94 17.26 22.74
N ASP A 219 -5.67 16.29 22.20
CA ASP A 219 -5.73 14.91 22.70
C ASP A 219 -4.58 14.01 22.21
N GLN A 220 -3.62 14.56 21.45
CA GLN A 220 -2.48 13.83 20.97
C GLN A 220 -1.45 13.64 22.09
N ASN A 221 -1.16 12.38 22.42
CA ASN A 221 -0.28 12.00 23.54
C ASN A 221 1.23 12.24 23.30
N GLU A 222 1.65 12.62 22.09
CA GLU A 222 3.06 12.77 21.73
C GLU A 222 3.38 14.21 21.30
N LYS A 223 4.13 14.92 22.15
CA LYS A 223 4.65 16.25 21.84
C LYS A 223 5.97 16.11 21.08
N LEU A 224 5.97 16.52 19.82
CA LEU A 224 7.15 16.42 18.94
C LEU A 224 7.94 17.73 18.93
N LEU A 225 9.27 17.62 19.06
CA LEU A 225 10.15 18.79 18.98
C LEU A 225 10.25 19.30 17.53
N PRO A 226 10.52 20.60 17.33
CA PRO A 226 10.97 21.12 16.04
C PRO A 226 12.08 20.26 15.44
N LEU A 227 12.04 20.01 14.13
CA LEU A 227 13.00 19.09 13.52
C LEU A 227 14.45 19.60 13.63
N ALA A 228 14.65 20.91 13.65
CA ALA A 228 15.95 21.56 13.89
C ALA A 228 16.62 21.14 15.22
N ASP A 229 15.86 20.63 16.19
CA ASP A 229 16.42 20.16 17.46
C ASP A 229 17.06 18.77 17.37
N TYR A 230 16.95 18.07 16.24
CA TYR A 230 17.52 16.73 16.07
C TYR A 230 18.97 16.76 15.56
N HIS A 231 19.36 17.75 14.75
CA HIS A 231 20.71 17.84 14.19
C HIS A 231 21.02 19.26 13.64
N PRO A 232 22.27 19.76 13.70
CA PRO A 232 22.61 21.14 13.27
C PRO A 232 22.41 21.45 11.78
N ASN A 233 22.49 20.43 10.90
CA ASN A 233 22.19 20.57 9.46
C ASN A 233 20.68 20.66 9.16
N ILE A 234 19.83 20.61 10.18
CA ILE A 234 18.39 20.74 10.03
C ILE A 234 17.97 22.15 10.41
N THR A 235 17.27 22.81 9.49
CA THR A 235 16.70 24.14 9.68
C THR A 235 15.18 24.06 9.64
N SER A 236 14.53 24.52 10.71
CA SER A 236 13.07 24.62 10.77
C SER A 236 12.61 25.98 10.27
N ILE A 237 11.54 26.02 9.50
CA ILE A 237 10.91 27.26 9.04
C ILE A 237 9.44 27.30 9.48
N GLY A 238 9.04 28.41 10.08
CA GLY A 238 7.70 28.62 10.64
C GLY A 238 6.99 29.84 10.09
N SER A 239 5.68 29.93 10.29
CA SER A 239 4.90 31.11 9.89
C SER A 239 3.68 31.37 10.75
N PHE A 240 3.38 32.65 10.97
CA PHE A 240 2.14 33.11 11.58
C PHE A 240 0.93 33.05 10.62
N SER A 241 1.12 32.60 9.38
CA SER A 241 0.06 32.60 8.36
C SER A 241 -1.12 31.69 8.69
N LYS A 242 -0.89 30.61 9.43
CA LYS A 242 -1.91 29.60 9.78
C LYS A 242 -2.36 29.68 11.25
N ILE A 243 -1.61 30.42 12.07
CA ILE A 243 -1.80 30.55 13.52
C ILE A 243 -2.13 31.98 13.96
N LEU A 244 -2.21 32.93 13.04
CA LEU A 244 -2.63 34.31 13.29
C LEU A 244 -3.34 34.91 12.07
N ALA A 245 -2.59 35.47 11.11
CA ALA A 245 -3.15 36.06 9.89
C ALA A 245 -2.14 36.04 8.74
N PRO A 246 -2.51 35.54 7.54
CA PRO A 246 -1.59 35.42 6.41
C PRO A 246 -1.14 36.79 5.86
N SER A 247 -1.99 37.82 5.96
CA SER A 247 -1.69 39.18 5.47
C SER A 247 -0.63 39.91 6.27
N LEU A 248 -0.33 39.48 7.51
CA LEU A 248 0.77 40.05 8.30
C LEU A 248 2.13 39.76 7.68
N ARG A 249 2.22 38.74 6.79
CA ARG A 249 3.46 38.32 6.14
C ARG A 249 4.59 38.18 7.17
N LEU A 250 4.41 37.27 8.13
CA LEU A 250 5.36 37.08 9.22
C LEU A 250 5.66 35.58 9.43
N GLY A 251 6.91 35.28 9.69
CA GLY A 251 7.41 33.94 10.01
C GLY A 251 8.84 34.00 10.52
N TRP A 252 9.48 32.84 10.63
CA TRP A 252 10.84 32.74 11.15
C TRP A 252 11.57 31.55 10.55
N ILE A 253 12.90 31.64 10.50
CA ILE A 253 13.84 30.53 10.36
C ILE A 253 14.37 30.24 11.77
N TYR A 254 14.50 28.97 12.12
CA TYR A 254 15.09 28.49 13.37
C TYR A 254 16.19 27.48 13.06
N GLN A 255 17.40 27.76 13.52
CA GLN A 255 18.53 26.84 13.50
C GLN A 255 19.12 26.69 14.91
N ASN A 256 19.10 25.49 15.45
CA ASN A 256 19.54 25.23 16.82
C ASN A 256 21.09 25.24 16.91
N THR A 257 21.62 26.04 17.85
CA THR A 257 23.07 26.26 18.03
C THR A 257 23.67 25.51 19.22
N LYS A 258 22.89 24.67 19.91
CA LYS A 258 23.34 23.92 21.10
C LYS A 258 24.31 22.78 20.81
N PHE A 259 24.48 22.44 19.54
CA PHE A 259 25.37 21.36 19.13
C PHE A 259 26.84 21.83 19.23
N PRO A 260 27.68 21.18 20.07
CA PRO A 260 29.06 21.62 20.32
C PRO A 260 29.98 21.60 19.09
N THR A 261 29.58 20.88 18.05
CA THR A 261 30.34 20.61 16.82
C THR A 261 30.04 21.58 15.68
N VAL A 262 29.20 22.59 15.88
CA VAL A 262 28.87 23.57 14.84
C VAL A 262 30.04 24.51 14.66
N ASP A 263 30.73 24.43 13.52
CA ASP A 263 31.53 25.56 13.07
C ASP A 263 30.57 26.68 12.70
N VAL A 264 30.46 27.65 13.60
CA VAL A 264 29.56 28.81 13.46
C VAL A 264 29.78 29.51 12.13
N GLN A 265 30.97 29.43 11.53
CA GLN A 265 31.25 30.06 10.22
C GLN A 265 30.50 29.42 9.05
N GLU A 266 30.02 28.18 9.17
CA GLU A 266 29.29 27.45 8.11
C GLU A 266 27.78 27.37 8.37
N SER A 267 27.27 28.06 9.40
CA SER A 267 25.83 28.10 9.70
C SER A 267 25.03 28.67 8.53
N LEU A 268 23.93 27.98 8.23
CA LEU A 268 22.97 28.40 7.22
C LEU A 268 22.35 29.77 7.55
N LEU A 269 22.03 29.97 8.84
CA LEU A 269 21.49 31.22 9.37
C LEU A 269 22.46 32.39 9.16
N LEU A 270 23.75 32.18 9.47
CA LEU A 270 24.77 33.24 9.32
C LEU A 270 25.02 33.61 7.86
N SER A 271 24.94 32.66 6.94
CA SER A 271 25.03 32.94 5.51
C SER A 271 23.88 33.81 5.02
N ILE A 272 22.67 33.64 5.58
CA ILE A 272 21.52 34.51 5.28
C ILE A 272 21.74 35.91 5.85
N ILE A 273 22.25 36.01 7.09
CA ILE A 273 22.55 37.30 7.73
C ILE A 273 23.58 38.10 6.91
N ASN A 274 24.59 37.42 6.36
CA ASN A 274 25.63 38.04 5.53
C ASN A 274 25.25 38.17 4.04
N CYS A 275 23.99 37.88 3.68
CA CYS A 275 23.54 38.02 2.30
C CYS A 275 23.38 39.51 1.94
N GLY A 276 23.99 39.95 0.84
CA GLY A 276 23.98 41.35 0.41
C GLY A 276 22.60 41.96 0.16
N LEU A 277 21.54 41.14 0.04
CA LEU A 277 20.16 41.62 0.02
C LEU A 277 19.81 42.41 1.30
N TYR A 278 20.31 41.95 2.45
CA TYR A 278 20.04 42.52 3.76
C TYR A 278 20.97 43.67 4.15
N ASP A 279 22.14 43.76 3.55
CA ASP A 279 22.99 44.97 3.62
C ASP A 279 22.24 46.22 3.14
N SER A 280 21.34 46.06 2.16
CA SER A 280 20.55 47.16 1.59
C SER A 280 19.16 47.32 2.21
N THR A 281 18.55 46.27 2.75
CA THR A 281 17.13 46.28 3.17
C THR A 281 16.93 46.31 4.68
N GLY A 282 17.91 45.86 5.47
CA GLY A 282 17.75 45.65 6.91
C GLY A 282 16.71 44.57 7.25
N GLY A 283 16.37 44.42 8.53
CA GLY A 283 15.38 43.43 8.98
C GLY A 283 13.98 43.61 8.38
N THR A 284 13.26 42.51 8.17
CA THR A 284 11.89 42.54 7.61
C THR A 284 10.78 42.53 8.64
N GLY A 285 9.60 43.05 8.26
CA GLY A 285 8.35 42.81 8.98
C GLY A 285 8.21 43.52 10.33
N VAL A 286 8.86 44.67 10.56
CA VAL A 286 8.89 45.37 11.87
C VAL A 286 7.49 45.64 12.45
N ILE A 287 6.58 46.22 11.66
CA ILE A 287 5.21 46.54 12.13
C ILE A 287 4.44 45.26 12.47
N SER A 288 4.49 44.25 11.60
CA SER A 288 3.85 42.95 11.84
C SER A 288 4.44 42.24 13.06
N SER A 289 5.75 42.40 13.29
CA SER A 289 6.47 41.87 14.44
C SER A 289 5.96 42.51 15.72
N TYR A 290 5.82 43.83 15.77
CA TYR A 290 5.26 44.53 16.92
C TYR A 290 3.84 44.09 17.23
N ILE A 291 2.96 44.04 16.21
CA ILE A 291 1.57 43.57 16.38
C ILE A 291 1.57 42.18 17.02
N THR A 292 2.38 41.26 16.50
CA THR A 292 2.45 39.89 17.00
C THR A 292 3.07 39.82 18.39
N GLU A 293 4.06 40.66 18.69
CA GLU A 293 4.69 40.78 20.00
C GLU A 293 3.67 41.10 21.09
N VAL A 294 2.82 42.09 20.85
CA VAL A 294 1.76 42.51 21.78
C VAL A 294 0.84 41.33 22.10
N LEU A 295 0.45 40.56 21.07
CA LEU A 295 -0.43 39.40 21.23
C LEU A 295 0.26 38.24 21.97
N ILE A 296 1.58 38.07 21.81
CA ILE A 296 2.37 37.11 22.58
C ILE A 296 2.38 37.52 24.06
N ASP A 297 2.71 38.78 24.35
CA ASP A 297 2.84 39.30 25.71
C ASP A 297 1.52 39.25 26.50
N ASN A 298 0.41 39.50 25.83
CA ASN A 298 -0.92 39.41 26.43
C ASN A 298 -1.45 37.96 26.55
N GLY A 299 -0.74 36.97 25.97
CA GLY A 299 -1.20 35.57 25.90
C GLY A 299 -2.33 35.33 24.89
N GLU A 300 -2.71 36.35 24.11
CA GLU A 300 -3.81 36.32 23.14
C GLU A 300 -3.51 35.42 21.94
N LEU A 301 -2.24 35.34 21.51
CA LEU A 301 -1.84 34.42 20.44
C LEU A 301 -2.14 32.96 20.79
N ASN A 302 -1.81 32.53 22.00
CA ASN A 302 -2.05 31.15 22.44
C ASN A 302 -3.54 30.83 22.53
N ASN A 303 -4.33 31.76 23.04
CA ASN A 303 -5.79 31.59 23.10
C ASN A 303 -6.38 31.46 21.69
N TYR A 304 -5.91 32.28 20.75
CA TYR A 304 -6.34 32.21 19.35
C TYR A 304 -5.92 30.90 18.67
N ILE A 305 -4.71 30.40 18.92
CA ILE A 305 -4.26 29.09 18.41
C ILE A 305 -5.15 27.96 18.91
N LYS A 306 -5.49 27.94 20.21
CA LYS A 306 -6.41 26.96 20.79
C LYS A 306 -7.80 27.00 20.14
N GLU A 307 -8.32 28.20 19.91
CA GLU A 307 -9.59 28.38 19.20
C GLU A 307 -9.49 27.83 17.75
N CYS A 308 -8.38 28.08 17.07
CA CYS A 308 -8.13 27.53 15.73
C CYS A 308 -8.09 26.00 15.74
N GLN A 309 -7.37 25.38 16.68
CA GLN A 309 -7.32 23.92 16.83
C GLN A 309 -8.72 23.34 17.05
N GLN A 310 -9.50 23.92 17.96
CA GLN A 310 -10.87 23.46 18.25
C GLN A 310 -11.79 23.58 17.03
N ASN A 311 -11.74 24.70 16.31
CA ASN A 311 -12.56 24.92 15.13
C ASN A 311 -12.17 23.99 13.98
N LEU A 312 -10.87 23.80 13.74
CA LEU A 312 -10.37 22.88 12.71
C LEU A 312 -10.68 21.42 13.05
N CYS A 313 -10.62 21.02 14.32
CA CYS A 313 -11.00 19.69 14.77
C CYS A 313 -12.48 19.40 14.46
N LYS A 314 -13.39 20.32 14.81
CA LYS A 314 -14.82 20.20 14.49
C LYS A 314 -15.06 20.09 12.98
N ARG A 315 -14.41 20.93 12.18
CA ARG A 315 -14.51 20.93 10.72
C ARG A 315 -13.99 19.64 10.09
N THR A 316 -12.87 19.13 10.58
CA THR A 316 -12.30 17.82 10.18
C THR A 316 -13.29 16.71 10.47
N LYS A 317 -13.86 16.69 11.68
CA LYS A 317 -14.84 15.69 12.09
C LYS A 317 -16.05 15.65 11.14
N VAL A 318 -16.58 16.81 10.73
CA VAL A 318 -17.71 16.87 9.78
C VAL A 318 -17.37 16.21 8.45
N ILE A 319 -16.18 16.45 7.89
CA ILE A 319 -15.75 15.80 6.64
C ILE A 319 -15.57 14.29 6.88
N CYS A 320 -14.81 13.90 7.90
CA CYS A 320 -14.49 12.50 8.15
C CYS A 320 -15.75 11.66 8.43
N ASP A 321 -16.68 12.16 9.25
CA ASP A 321 -17.97 11.52 9.53
C ASP A 321 -18.81 11.37 8.25
N GLY A 322 -18.82 12.39 7.37
CA GLY A 322 -19.51 12.36 6.08
C GLY A 322 -18.95 11.37 5.05
N LEU A 323 -17.73 10.87 5.28
CA LEU A 323 -17.01 9.93 4.41
C LEU A 323 -17.07 8.48 4.91
N VAL A 324 -17.51 8.23 6.16
CA VAL A 324 -17.50 6.89 6.77
C VAL A 324 -18.22 5.85 5.93
N SER A 325 -19.41 6.16 5.41
CA SER A 325 -20.20 5.22 4.61
C SER A 325 -19.49 4.79 3.31
N LEU A 326 -18.73 5.69 2.68
CA LEU A 326 -17.93 5.34 1.49
C LEU A 326 -16.79 4.39 1.86
N ARG A 327 -16.14 4.64 2.99
CA ARG A 327 -15.04 3.81 3.51
C ARG A 327 -15.54 2.40 3.85
N GLU A 328 -16.67 2.28 4.52
CA GLU A 328 -17.31 0.99 4.84
C GLU A 328 -17.71 0.19 3.59
N LYS A 329 -18.06 0.89 2.51
CA LYS A 329 -18.34 0.29 1.19
C LYS A 329 -17.07 -0.01 0.38
N GLY A 330 -15.87 0.30 0.88
CA GLY A 330 -14.60 0.10 0.18
C GLY A 330 -14.39 1.01 -1.04
N LEU A 331 -15.14 2.12 -1.14
CA LEU A 331 -15.03 3.06 -2.26
C LEU A 331 -13.90 4.08 -2.08
N ILE A 332 -13.48 4.30 -0.83
CA ILE A 332 -12.38 5.20 -0.49
C ILE A 332 -11.53 4.61 0.65
N GLU A 333 -10.29 5.07 0.72
CA GLU A 333 -9.33 4.81 1.79
C GLU A 333 -8.78 6.16 2.28
N PHE A 334 -8.82 6.41 3.59
CA PHE A 334 -8.21 7.60 4.20
C PHE A 334 -7.92 7.37 5.69
N LYS A 335 -6.93 8.11 6.21
CA LYS A 335 -6.63 8.22 7.64
C LYS A 335 -7.18 9.55 8.14
N GLU A 336 -7.83 9.54 9.29
CA GLU A 336 -8.28 10.78 9.93
C GLU A 336 -7.04 11.56 10.41
N PRO A 337 -6.90 12.84 10.05
CA PRO A 337 -5.72 13.62 10.41
C PRO A 337 -5.79 14.03 11.88
N ASN A 338 -4.62 14.12 12.50
CA ASN A 338 -4.45 14.52 13.91
C ASN A 338 -4.19 16.03 14.06
N GLY A 339 -4.38 16.80 12.99
CA GLY A 339 -4.14 18.22 12.97
C GLY A 339 -4.15 18.81 11.56
N GLY A 340 -3.86 20.10 11.50
CA GLY A 340 -3.68 20.82 10.24
C GLY A 340 -4.96 21.01 9.44
N TYR A 341 -4.81 21.08 8.11
CA TYR A 341 -5.83 21.60 7.20
C TYR A 341 -6.41 20.58 6.22
N PHE A 342 -5.83 19.39 6.10
CA PHE A 342 -6.05 18.52 4.95
C PHE A 342 -6.43 17.10 5.32
N VAL A 343 -7.34 16.55 4.52
CA VAL A 343 -7.68 15.12 4.49
C VAL A 343 -7.29 14.59 3.11
N TRP A 344 -6.45 13.56 3.09
CA TRP A 344 -6.02 12.89 1.87
C TRP A 344 -6.76 11.58 1.70
N ILE A 345 -7.35 11.41 0.52
CA ILE A 345 -8.26 10.31 0.25
C ILE A 345 -7.81 9.63 -1.03
N LYS A 346 -7.61 8.32 -0.96
CA LYS A 346 -7.51 7.46 -2.13
C LYS A 346 -8.90 6.97 -2.49
N VAL A 347 -9.31 7.16 -3.74
CA VAL A 347 -10.62 6.77 -4.27
C VAL A 347 -10.42 5.52 -5.13
N ASN A 348 -11.32 4.55 -4.99
CA ASN A 348 -11.25 3.29 -5.72
C ASN A 348 -12.10 3.35 -7.00
N ASN A 349 -11.65 2.66 -8.05
CA ASN A 349 -12.35 2.47 -9.33
C ASN A 349 -12.62 3.73 -10.19
N ILE A 350 -12.11 4.90 -9.78
CA ILE A 350 -12.30 6.18 -10.49
C ILE A 350 -11.01 7.00 -10.45
N SER A 351 -10.72 7.72 -11.54
CA SER A 351 -9.64 8.71 -11.57
C SER A 351 -10.08 10.01 -10.90
N ALA A 352 -9.14 10.72 -10.28
CA ALA A 352 -9.39 12.00 -9.63
C ALA A 352 -9.90 13.06 -10.62
N ASP A 353 -9.48 13.00 -11.88
CA ASP A 353 -9.94 13.91 -12.94
C ASP A 353 -11.38 13.62 -13.36
N ASP A 354 -11.73 12.35 -13.61
CA ASP A 354 -13.11 11.96 -13.91
C ASP A 354 -14.04 12.34 -12.75
N LEU A 355 -13.59 12.09 -11.51
CA LEU A 355 -14.33 12.48 -10.31
C LEU A 355 -14.51 13.99 -10.22
N LEU A 356 -13.46 14.77 -10.52
CA LEU A 356 -13.50 16.22 -10.43
C LEU A 356 -14.49 16.81 -11.43
N LEU A 357 -14.49 16.31 -12.67
CA LEU A 357 -15.43 16.73 -13.71
C LEU A 357 -16.88 16.49 -13.28
N GLU A 358 -17.18 15.34 -12.70
CA GLU A 358 -18.53 15.02 -12.22
C GLU A 358 -18.88 15.80 -10.95
N SER A 359 -17.92 15.98 -10.05
CA SER A 359 -18.09 16.76 -8.81
C SER A 359 -18.45 18.22 -9.10
N ILE A 360 -17.82 18.82 -10.11
CA ILE A 360 -18.12 20.21 -10.52
C ILE A 360 -19.57 20.35 -10.96
N LYS A 361 -20.12 19.38 -11.72
CA LYS A 361 -21.56 19.37 -12.09
C LYS A 361 -22.45 19.29 -10.86
N ASN A 362 -22.01 18.57 -9.84
CA ASN A 362 -22.65 18.43 -8.54
C ASN A 362 -22.28 19.57 -7.55
N LYS A 363 -21.69 20.67 -8.03
CA LYS A 363 -21.36 21.87 -7.25
C LYS A 363 -20.42 21.62 -6.07
N VAL A 364 -19.44 20.72 -6.23
CA VAL A 364 -18.31 20.54 -5.31
C VAL A 364 -17.00 20.37 -6.10
N LYS A 365 -15.89 20.87 -5.58
CA LYS A 365 -14.56 20.66 -6.19
C LYS A 365 -13.47 20.49 -5.15
N PHE A 366 -12.38 19.85 -5.53
CA PHE A 366 -11.22 19.53 -4.70
C PHE A 366 -9.92 19.65 -5.53
N HIS A 367 -8.77 19.28 -4.96
CA HIS A 367 -7.54 19.12 -5.74
C HIS A 367 -7.24 17.65 -6.04
N PRO A 368 -7.01 17.27 -7.31
CA PRO A 368 -6.62 15.92 -7.66
C PRO A 368 -5.17 15.65 -7.21
N GLY A 369 -4.89 14.39 -6.90
CA GLY A 369 -3.67 13.96 -6.23
C GLY A 369 -2.40 14.11 -7.07
N TRP A 370 -2.51 13.94 -8.39
CA TRP A 370 -1.40 14.12 -9.33
C TRP A 370 -0.76 15.52 -9.27
N LYS A 371 -1.45 16.53 -8.72
CA LYS A 371 -0.86 17.86 -8.51
C LYS A 371 0.28 17.86 -7.51
N PHE A 372 0.28 16.93 -6.57
CA PHE A 372 1.17 16.92 -5.41
C PHE A 372 2.39 16.03 -5.61
N THR A 373 2.64 15.54 -6.82
CA THR A 373 3.78 14.66 -7.13
C THR A 373 4.67 15.28 -8.21
N CYS A 374 5.93 14.87 -8.20
CA CYS A 374 6.86 15.17 -9.29
C CYS A 374 6.65 14.22 -10.49
N ASN A 375 6.01 13.07 -10.27
CA ASN A 375 5.78 12.01 -11.25
C ASN A 375 4.38 12.12 -11.87
N SER A 376 4.29 12.49 -13.15
CA SER A 376 3.01 12.81 -13.81
C SER A 376 1.96 11.68 -13.87
N ASN A 377 2.32 10.44 -13.50
CA ASN A 377 1.42 9.28 -13.56
C ASN A 377 1.01 8.74 -12.19
N GLU A 378 1.48 9.34 -11.09
CA GLU A 378 1.19 8.87 -9.73
C GLU A 378 0.00 9.61 -9.10
N PHE A 379 -0.60 8.99 -8.08
CA PHE A 379 -1.73 9.56 -7.32
C PHE A 379 -2.94 10.00 -8.15
N ASN A 380 -3.10 9.41 -9.35
CA ASN A 380 -4.23 9.66 -10.25
C ASN A 380 -5.60 9.26 -9.68
N ASN A 381 -5.61 8.51 -8.58
CA ASN A 381 -6.79 8.10 -7.83
C ASN A 381 -6.87 8.74 -6.45
N CYS A 382 -6.01 9.71 -6.13
CA CYS A 382 -6.04 10.41 -4.84
C CYS A 382 -6.65 11.81 -4.98
N ILE A 383 -7.23 12.33 -3.90
CA ILE A 383 -7.77 13.68 -3.80
C ILE A 383 -7.40 14.32 -2.46
N ARG A 384 -7.18 15.63 -2.45
CA ARG A 384 -7.01 16.43 -1.23
C ARG A 384 -8.23 17.28 -0.95
N LEU A 385 -8.81 17.12 0.23
CA LEU A 385 -9.82 18.01 0.78
C LEU A 385 -9.21 18.95 1.83
N SER A 386 -9.71 20.17 1.94
CA SER A 386 -9.32 21.14 2.96
C SER A 386 -10.49 21.56 3.84
N VAL A 387 -10.21 21.69 5.13
CA VAL A 387 -11.14 22.13 6.19
C VAL A 387 -10.93 23.59 6.60
N SER A 388 -10.03 24.31 5.91
CA SER A 388 -9.50 25.58 6.40
C SER A 388 -10.43 26.79 6.26
N TYR A 389 -11.30 26.78 5.24
CA TYR A 389 -12.08 27.98 4.87
C TYR A 389 -13.56 27.90 5.25
N TYR A 390 -14.25 26.82 4.89
CA TYR A 390 -15.69 26.70 5.12
C TYR A 390 -15.99 26.33 6.58
N ASP A 391 -17.15 26.76 7.08
CA ASP A 391 -17.63 26.32 8.40
C ASP A 391 -18.26 24.92 8.33
N GLU A 392 -18.70 24.40 9.47
CA GLU A 392 -19.26 23.06 9.61
C GLU A 392 -20.50 22.84 8.72
N VAL A 393 -21.34 23.85 8.54
CA VAL A 393 -22.58 23.75 7.74
C VAL A 393 -22.21 23.64 6.26
N ASP A 394 -21.34 24.53 5.79
CA ASP A 394 -20.88 24.56 4.40
C ASP A 394 -20.07 23.31 4.04
N LEU A 395 -19.22 22.84 4.95
CA LEU A 395 -18.46 21.60 4.78
C LEU A 395 -19.38 20.39 4.70
N LYS A 396 -20.46 20.34 5.49
CA LYS A 396 -21.46 19.27 5.41
C LYS A 396 -22.11 19.22 4.02
N ILE A 397 -22.46 20.38 3.46
CA ILE A 397 -23.01 20.47 2.09
C ILE A 397 -22.00 19.95 1.06
N GLY A 398 -20.72 20.34 1.20
CA GLY A 398 -19.64 19.91 0.31
C GLY A 398 -19.41 18.41 0.35
N VAL A 399 -19.26 17.84 1.56
CA VAL A 399 -19.02 16.40 1.71
C VAL A 399 -20.23 15.59 1.27
N ASP A 400 -21.47 16.05 1.51
CA ASP A 400 -22.67 15.34 1.03
C ASP A 400 -22.75 15.29 -0.50
N ARG A 401 -22.42 16.40 -1.17
CA ARG A 401 -22.34 16.45 -2.64
C ARG A 401 -21.25 15.51 -3.15
N LEU A 402 -20.08 15.51 -2.52
CA LEU A 402 -18.96 14.65 -2.91
C LEU A 402 -19.29 13.17 -2.70
N THR A 403 -19.87 12.83 -1.53
CA THR A 403 -20.27 11.46 -1.19
C THR A 403 -21.32 10.94 -2.17
N ASN A 404 -22.34 11.72 -2.48
CA ASN A 404 -23.32 11.36 -3.50
C ASN A 404 -22.70 11.20 -4.89
N THR A 405 -21.74 12.06 -5.25
CA THR A 405 -21.02 11.96 -6.52
C THR A 405 -20.23 10.65 -6.62
N ILE A 406 -19.44 10.32 -5.60
CA ILE A 406 -18.64 9.08 -5.55
C ILE A 406 -19.57 7.86 -5.57
N LEU A 407 -20.65 7.85 -4.79
CA LEU A 407 -21.63 6.76 -4.80
C LEU A 407 -22.22 6.56 -6.19
N ASN A 408 -22.73 7.62 -6.81
CA ASN A 408 -23.38 7.54 -8.12
C ASN A 408 -22.42 7.10 -9.23
N PHE A 409 -21.16 7.54 -9.17
CA PHE A 409 -20.16 7.13 -10.16
C PHE A 409 -19.82 5.64 -10.07
N ASN A 410 -19.85 5.07 -8.87
CA ASN A 410 -19.55 3.66 -8.61
C ASN A 410 -20.76 2.73 -8.74
N LYS A 411 -21.94 3.23 -9.13
CA LYS A 411 -23.10 2.36 -9.37
C LYS A 411 -22.89 1.51 -10.62
N ILE A 412 -23.35 0.26 -10.55
CA ILE A 412 -23.33 -0.68 -11.68
C ILE A 412 -24.63 -0.54 -12.45
N ASN A 413 -24.52 -0.17 -13.71
CA ASN A 413 -25.62 -0.09 -14.65
C ASN A 413 -25.89 -1.48 -15.23
N ILE A 414 -27.05 -2.06 -14.91
CA ILE A 414 -27.39 -3.43 -15.27
C ILE A 414 -28.52 -3.44 -16.29
N ALA A 415 -28.23 -3.96 -17.48
CA ALA A 415 -29.23 -4.27 -18.50
C ALA A 415 -29.57 -5.76 -18.43
N VAL A 416 -30.84 -6.11 -18.70
CA VAL A 416 -31.30 -7.51 -18.61
C VAL A 416 -31.88 -7.97 -19.95
N LEU A 417 -31.22 -8.91 -20.61
CA LEU A 417 -31.79 -9.61 -21.76
C LEU A 417 -32.74 -10.70 -21.26
N GLY A 418 -34.01 -10.62 -21.69
CA GLY A 418 -35.08 -11.46 -21.15
C GLY A 418 -35.81 -10.87 -19.93
N ALA A 419 -35.69 -9.55 -19.67
CA ALA A 419 -36.31 -8.85 -18.55
C ALA A 419 -37.83 -9.08 -18.39
N ASN A 420 -38.55 -9.32 -19.49
CA ASN A 420 -40.01 -9.57 -19.47
C ASN A 420 -40.38 -11.02 -19.13
N GLY A 421 -39.40 -11.93 -19.13
CA GLY A 421 -39.57 -13.33 -18.74
C GLY A 421 -39.79 -13.49 -17.23
N ARG A 422 -40.21 -14.69 -16.80
CA ARG A 422 -40.50 -14.97 -15.38
C ARG A 422 -39.29 -14.72 -14.47
N LEU A 423 -38.10 -15.21 -14.85
CA LEU A 423 -36.86 -15.00 -14.10
C LEU A 423 -36.34 -13.57 -14.25
N GLY A 424 -36.40 -13.01 -15.47
CA GLY A 424 -35.98 -11.64 -15.74
C GLY A 424 -36.71 -10.60 -14.86
N LYS A 425 -38.02 -10.74 -14.65
CA LYS A 425 -38.78 -9.84 -13.76
C LYS A 425 -38.27 -9.87 -12.31
N LEU A 426 -37.99 -11.06 -11.79
CA LEU A 426 -37.45 -11.22 -10.43
C LEU A 426 -36.04 -10.62 -10.32
N ILE A 427 -35.19 -10.81 -11.33
CA ILE A 427 -33.86 -10.18 -11.38
C ILE A 427 -33.99 -8.65 -11.37
N VAL A 428 -34.93 -8.08 -12.15
CA VAL A 428 -35.17 -6.64 -12.15
C VAL A 428 -35.65 -6.14 -10.78
N GLU A 429 -36.47 -6.90 -10.06
CA GLU A 429 -36.88 -6.57 -8.70
C GLU A 429 -35.71 -6.60 -7.72
N GLU A 430 -34.83 -7.60 -7.80
CA GLU A 430 -33.61 -7.68 -6.96
C GLU A 430 -32.62 -6.55 -7.27
N ILE A 431 -32.43 -6.19 -8.55
CA ILE A 431 -31.60 -5.03 -8.93
C ILE A 431 -32.10 -3.76 -8.25
N LYS A 432 -33.42 -3.54 -8.24
CA LYS A 432 -34.04 -2.34 -7.65
C LYS A 432 -33.97 -2.30 -6.12
N LYS A 433 -33.68 -3.41 -5.44
CA LYS A 433 -33.47 -3.46 -3.99
C LYS A 433 -32.06 -3.05 -3.57
N ASN A 434 -31.10 -2.99 -4.50
CA ASN A 434 -29.71 -2.67 -4.21
C ASN A 434 -29.37 -1.26 -4.70
N ASP A 435 -29.05 -0.36 -3.76
CA ASP A 435 -28.75 1.05 -4.05
C ASP A 435 -27.49 1.28 -4.91
N MET A 436 -26.62 0.26 -5.00
CA MET A 436 -25.42 0.28 -5.85
C MET A 436 -25.72 -0.16 -7.28
N PHE A 437 -26.92 -0.69 -7.57
CA PHE A 437 -27.29 -1.15 -8.90
C PHE A 437 -28.34 -0.22 -9.52
N VAL A 438 -28.22 0.01 -10.82
CA VAL A 438 -29.15 0.82 -11.60
C VAL A 438 -29.67 -0.04 -12.74
N PHE A 439 -30.97 -0.33 -12.72
CA PHE A 439 -31.60 -1.00 -13.86
C PHE A 439 -31.75 -0.02 -15.03
N VAL A 440 -30.94 -0.20 -16.08
CA VAL A 440 -30.94 0.70 -17.25
C VAL A 440 -31.94 0.29 -18.33
N GLY A 441 -32.41 -0.96 -18.30
CA GLY A 441 -33.47 -1.41 -19.19
C GLY A 441 -33.43 -2.89 -19.56
N GLY A 442 -34.52 -3.36 -20.16
CA GLY A 442 -34.59 -4.69 -20.76
C GLY A 442 -34.09 -4.65 -22.20
N ILE A 443 -33.15 -5.53 -22.56
CA ILE A 443 -32.61 -5.57 -23.93
C ILE A 443 -33.64 -6.21 -24.86
N THR A 444 -34.04 -5.50 -25.91
CA THR A 444 -34.91 -5.99 -26.99
C THR A 444 -34.14 -6.15 -28.29
N ARG A 445 -34.78 -6.80 -29.27
CA ARG A 445 -34.22 -6.99 -30.62
C ARG A 445 -33.92 -5.70 -31.37
N ASP A 446 -34.51 -4.57 -30.99
CA ASP A 446 -34.32 -3.28 -31.67
C ASP A 446 -33.60 -2.24 -30.80
N MET A 447 -33.12 -2.63 -29.62
CA MET A 447 -32.45 -1.70 -28.71
C MET A 447 -31.05 -1.34 -29.25
N ASP A 448 -30.79 -0.05 -29.40
CA ASP A 448 -29.44 0.48 -29.65
C ASP A 448 -28.59 0.29 -28.38
N LEU A 449 -27.49 -0.44 -28.46
CA LEU A 449 -26.61 -0.72 -27.32
C LEU A 449 -25.55 0.36 -27.11
N ALA A 450 -25.46 1.39 -27.97
CA ALA A 450 -24.44 2.43 -27.88
C ALA A 450 -24.45 3.21 -26.56
N HIS A 451 -25.63 3.38 -25.94
CA HIS A 451 -25.77 4.04 -24.63
C HIS A 451 -25.23 3.21 -23.45
N LEU A 452 -24.90 1.93 -23.66
CA LEU A 452 -24.23 1.07 -22.68
C LEU A 452 -22.70 1.10 -22.82
N ASN A 453 -22.17 1.98 -23.68
CA ASN A 453 -20.73 2.15 -23.89
C ASN A 453 -20.09 3.07 -22.83
N HIS A 454 -20.31 2.75 -21.56
CA HIS A 454 -19.71 3.45 -20.41
C HIS A 454 -19.02 2.47 -19.46
N LYS A 455 -18.12 2.98 -18.60
CA LYS A 455 -17.58 2.19 -17.48
C LYS A 455 -18.72 1.77 -16.54
N HIS A 456 -18.58 0.61 -15.88
CA HIS A 456 -19.54 0.04 -14.92
C HIS A 456 -20.88 -0.47 -15.50
N ASN A 457 -20.93 -0.88 -16.78
CA ASN A 457 -22.09 -1.57 -17.34
C ASN A 457 -21.94 -3.10 -17.25
N LEU A 458 -23.05 -3.79 -17.01
CA LEU A 458 -23.17 -5.25 -16.99
C LEU A 458 -24.44 -5.67 -17.73
N ILE A 459 -24.37 -6.76 -18.48
CA ILE A 459 -25.56 -7.39 -19.07
C ILE A 459 -25.80 -8.74 -18.40
N ILE A 460 -27.01 -8.92 -17.88
CA ILE A 460 -27.52 -10.21 -17.39
C ILE A 460 -28.40 -10.81 -18.48
N ASP A 461 -28.02 -11.99 -18.97
CA ASP A 461 -28.77 -12.74 -19.98
C ASP A 461 -29.44 -13.97 -19.37
N VAL A 462 -30.77 -13.96 -19.39
CA VAL A 462 -31.62 -15.09 -19.00
C VAL A 462 -32.62 -15.44 -20.10
N SER A 463 -32.23 -15.21 -21.35
CA SER A 463 -33.05 -15.44 -22.54
C SER A 463 -32.89 -16.87 -23.10
N SER A 464 -33.16 -17.07 -24.40
CA SER A 464 -32.93 -18.35 -25.08
C SER A 464 -31.53 -18.39 -25.70
N PRO A 465 -30.99 -19.58 -26.04
CA PRO A 465 -29.69 -19.70 -26.70
C PRO A 465 -29.57 -18.83 -27.97
N GLU A 466 -30.65 -18.70 -28.75
CA GLU A 466 -30.69 -17.82 -29.92
C GLU A 466 -30.57 -16.34 -29.53
N GLY A 467 -31.24 -15.93 -28.45
CA GLY A 467 -31.15 -14.58 -27.91
C GLY A 467 -29.74 -14.22 -27.45
N THR A 468 -29.05 -15.16 -26.79
CA THR A 468 -27.64 -15.01 -26.40
C THR A 468 -26.74 -14.79 -27.63
N ASN A 469 -26.93 -15.57 -28.68
CA ASN A 469 -26.17 -15.42 -29.93
C ASN A 469 -26.45 -14.07 -30.63
N GLU A 470 -27.71 -13.66 -30.70
CA GLU A 470 -28.10 -12.35 -31.25
C GLU A 470 -27.42 -11.19 -30.48
N LEU A 471 -27.38 -11.27 -29.13
CA LEU A 471 -26.72 -10.28 -28.28
C LEU A 471 -25.22 -10.21 -28.53
N ILE A 472 -24.52 -11.35 -28.51
CA ILE A 472 -23.06 -11.39 -28.68
C ILE A 472 -22.68 -10.87 -30.08
N ASN A 473 -23.44 -11.22 -31.11
CA ASN A 473 -23.22 -10.71 -32.46
C ASN A 473 -23.34 -9.18 -32.50
N LYS A 474 -24.37 -8.61 -31.86
CA LYS A 474 -24.52 -7.14 -31.77
C LYS A 474 -23.39 -6.47 -31.01
N LEU A 475 -22.98 -7.02 -29.87
CA LEU A 475 -21.86 -6.50 -29.08
C LEU A 475 -20.58 -6.50 -29.91
N ASN A 476 -20.34 -7.56 -30.69
CA ASN A 476 -19.22 -7.63 -31.63
C ASN A 476 -19.33 -6.60 -32.75
N THR A 477 -20.49 -6.45 -33.40
CA THR A 477 -20.71 -5.46 -34.46
C THR A 477 -20.53 -4.02 -33.97
N CYS A 478 -20.97 -3.72 -32.75
CA CYS A 478 -20.83 -2.39 -32.14
C CYS A 478 -19.47 -2.19 -31.45
N ASN A 479 -18.60 -3.19 -31.45
CA ASN A 479 -17.31 -3.20 -30.76
C ASN A 479 -17.41 -2.87 -29.24
N LEU A 480 -18.47 -3.35 -28.59
CA LEU A 480 -18.73 -3.15 -27.16
C LEU A 480 -18.14 -4.28 -26.32
N LYS A 481 -17.38 -3.92 -25.29
CA LYS A 481 -16.69 -4.86 -24.37
C LYS A 481 -17.37 -4.83 -23.00
N ILE A 482 -18.59 -5.36 -22.93
CA ILE A 482 -19.42 -5.30 -21.73
C ILE A 482 -19.37 -6.67 -21.03
N PRO A 483 -19.08 -6.73 -19.72
CA PRO A 483 -19.24 -7.94 -18.92
C PRO A 483 -20.59 -8.63 -19.11
N LEU A 484 -20.61 -9.97 -19.16
CA LEU A 484 -21.83 -10.77 -19.31
C LEU A 484 -22.01 -11.77 -18.17
N LEU A 485 -23.22 -11.82 -17.59
CA LEU A 485 -23.70 -12.93 -16.76
C LEU A 485 -24.77 -13.71 -17.51
N ILE A 486 -24.45 -14.92 -17.95
CA ILE A 486 -25.32 -15.76 -18.78
C ILE A 486 -25.90 -16.88 -17.91
N GLY A 487 -27.22 -16.86 -17.72
CA GLY A 487 -27.99 -17.91 -17.04
C GLY A 487 -28.69 -18.90 -17.98
N THR A 488 -28.63 -18.66 -19.30
CA THR A 488 -29.24 -19.47 -20.35
C THR A 488 -28.65 -20.89 -20.41
N THR A 489 -29.49 -21.91 -20.60
CA THR A 489 -29.08 -23.33 -20.68
C THR A 489 -29.18 -23.87 -22.12
N GLY A 490 -28.13 -24.53 -22.64
CA GLY A 490 -28.13 -25.27 -23.93
C GLY A 490 -26.74 -25.37 -24.59
N ASP A 491 -26.51 -26.41 -25.41
CA ASP A 491 -25.19 -26.73 -26.01
C ASP A 491 -24.81 -25.93 -27.28
N HIS A 492 -25.75 -25.20 -27.88
CA HIS A 492 -25.58 -24.61 -29.22
C HIS A 492 -24.87 -23.23 -29.27
N THR A 493 -24.39 -22.69 -28.14
CA THR A 493 -23.85 -21.32 -28.01
C THR A 493 -22.40 -21.22 -27.52
N LEU A 494 -21.77 -22.35 -27.16
CA LEU A 494 -20.52 -22.33 -26.39
C LEU A 494 -19.37 -21.63 -27.13
N GLN A 495 -19.20 -21.88 -28.44
CA GLN A 495 -18.09 -21.29 -29.20
C GLN A 495 -18.19 -19.77 -29.31
N THR A 496 -19.38 -19.24 -29.63
CA THR A 496 -19.62 -17.79 -29.74
C THR A 496 -19.41 -17.08 -28.40
N ILE A 497 -19.78 -17.72 -27.29
CA ILE A 497 -19.50 -17.25 -25.93
C ILE A 497 -18.00 -17.23 -25.65
N VAL A 498 -17.28 -18.31 -25.96
CA VAL A 498 -15.82 -18.41 -25.79
C VAL A 498 -15.10 -17.31 -26.58
N ASP A 499 -15.52 -17.07 -27.83
CA ASP A 499 -14.93 -16.05 -28.68
C ASP A 499 -15.14 -14.64 -28.09
N TYR A 500 -16.32 -14.33 -27.57
CA TYR A 500 -16.59 -13.05 -26.92
C TYR A 500 -15.85 -12.90 -25.59
N ALA A 501 -15.70 -13.99 -24.83
CA ALA A 501 -14.99 -14.02 -23.57
C ALA A 501 -13.50 -13.62 -23.70
N THR A 502 -12.91 -13.69 -24.90
CA THR A 502 -11.58 -13.13 -25.15
C THR A 502 -11.52 -11.59 -25.02
N LYS A 503 -12.65 -10.90 -25.20
CA LYS A 503 -12.76 -9.44 -25.24
C LYS A 503 -13.31 -8.83 -23.94
N ALA A 504 -14.14 -9.56 -23.21
CA ALA A 504 -14.82 -9.12 -21.99
C ALA A 504 -15.01 -10.29 -21.01
N PRO A 505 -15.14 -10.04 -19.69
CA PRO A 505 -15.43 -11.10 -18.73
C PRO A 505 -16.84 -11.67 -18.97
N VAL A 506 -16.95 -12.99 -19.07
CA VAL A 506 -18.22 -13.69 -19.24
C VAL A 506 -18.34 -14.78 -18.21
N ALA A 507 -19.40 -14.76 -17.40
CA ALA A 507 -19.71 -15.83 -16.47
C ALA A 507 -20.93 -16.62 -16.94
N LEU A 508 -20.74 -17.91 -17.23
CA LEU A 508 -21.81 -18.85 -17.60
C LEU A 508 -22.26 -19.62 -16.36
N ILE A 509 -23.40 -19.21 -15.79
CA ILE A 509 -23.91 -19.72 -14.52
C ILE A 509 -25.33 -20.24 -14.71
N SER A 510 -25.46 -21.52 -15.06
CA SER A 510 -26.76 -22.18 -15.24
C SER A 510 -27.66 -21.98 -14.02
N ASN A 511 -28.82 -21.34 -14.25
CA ASN A 511 -29.87 -21.08 -13.26
C ASN A 511 -29.45 -20.27 -12.01
N PHE A 512 -28.21 -19.82 -11.85
CA PHE A 512 -27.72 -19.06 -10.67
C PHE A 512 -27.98 -19.69 -9.28
N SER A 513 -28.40 -20.96 -9.17
CA SER A 513 -28.68 -21.62 -7.88
C SER A 513 -27.43 -22.16 -7.22
N ASP A 514 -27.10 -21.73 -6.00
CA ASP A 514 -25.97 -22.20 -5.19
C ASP A 514 -25.94 -23.72 -4.97
N GLY A 515 -27.09 -24.34 -4.65
CA GLY A 515 -27.18 -25.78 -4.34
C GLY A 515 -26.78 -26.70 -5.50
N LEU A 516 -27.09 -26.33 -6.73
CA LEU A 516 -26.80 -27.16 -7.91
C LEU A 516 -25.30 -27.30 -8.23
N ALA A 517 -24.44 -26.34 -7.84
CA ALA A 517 -23.00 -26.52 -8.09
C ALA A 517 -22.32 -27.45 -7.09
N ILE A 518 -22.79 -27.45 -5.83
CA ILE A 518 -22.29 -28.41 -4.84
C ILE A 518 -22.55 -29.82 -5.35
N ILE A 519 -23.73 -30.02 -5.93
CA ILE A 519 -24.16 -31.28 -6.53
C ILE A 519 -23.27 -31.70 -7.72
N ASN A 520 -22.92 -30.79 -8.63
CA ASN A 520 -21.96 -31.10 -9.72
C ASN A 520 -20.56 -31.48 -9.20
N GLN A 521 -20.14 -30.97 -8.03
CA GLN A 521 -18.87 -31.40 -7.41
C GLN A 521 -18.96 -32.83 -6.87
N PHE A 522 -20.13 -33.25 -6.38
CA PHE A 522 -20.36 -34.64 -5.99
C PHE A 522 -20.24 -35.61 -7.17
N SER A 523 -20.58 -35.17 -8.40
CA SER A 523 -20.45 -35.99 -9.62
C SER A 523 -19.04 -36.57 -9.79
N ASN A 524 -17.98 -35.82 -9.46
CA ASN A 524 -16.59 -36.31 -9.53
C ASN A 524 -16.30 -37.44 -8.53
N ILE A 525 -16.95 -37.43 -7.37
CA ILE A 525 -16.78 -38.47 -6.35
C ILE A 525 -17.56 -39.72 -6.76
N ILE A 526 -18.82 -39.55 -7.13
CA ILE A 526 -19.71 -40.68 -7.48
C ILE A 526 -19.35 -41.34 -8.81
N ASN A 527 -18.70 -40.63 -9.73
CA ASN A 527 -18.18 -41.21 -10.97
C ASN A 527 -17.04 -42.23 -10.73
N ASN A 528 -16.41 -42.23 -9.55
CA ASN A 528 -15.38 -43.21 -9.18
C ASN A 528 -15.96 -44.48 -8.54
N LEU A 529 -17.28 -44.58 -8.39
CA LEU A 529 -17.93 -45.81 -7.92
C LEU A 529 -17.74 -46.94 -8.95
N SER A 530 -17.81 -48.19 -8.49
CA SER A 530 -17.68 -49.42 -9.30
C SER A 530 -18.85 -49.59 -10.28
N ASP A 531 -18.66 -50.40 -11.32
CA ASP A 531 -19.66 -50.67 -12.39
C ASP A 531 -20.97 -51.32 -11.92
N GLU A 532 -21.01 -51.81 -10.68
CA GLU A 532 -22.22 -52.37 -10.05
C GLU A 532 -23.26 -51.30 -9.69
N TRP A 533 -22.86 -50.04 -9.59
CA TRP A 533 -23.75 -48.92 -9.28
C TRP A 533 -24.47 -48.40 -10.53
N LYS A 534 -25.80 -48.40 -10.47
CA LYS A 534 -26.69 -47.85 -11.50
C LYS A 534 -27.21 -46.47 -11.10
N PHE A 535 -27.38 -45.59 -12.08
CA PHE A 535 -27.76 -44.20 -11.88
C PHE A 535 -29.12 -43.95 -12.52
N ASN A 536 -30.08 -43.42 -11.75
CA ASN A 536 -31.39 -43.00 -12.24
C ASN A 536 -31.69 -41.58 -11.76
N MET A 537 -32.29 -40.76 -12.62
CA MET A 537 -32.70 -39.40 -12.29
C MET A 537 -34.22 -39.31 -12.33
N GLU A 538 -34.83 -38.88 -11.23
CA GLU A 538 -36.23 -38.47 -11.18
C GLU A 538 -36.29 -36.94 -11.10
N GLU A 539 -37.09 -36.32 -11.96
CA GLU A 539 -37.42 -34.89 -11.84
C GLU A 539 -38.92 -34.65 -11.71
N THR A 540 -39.29 -33.63 -10.94
CA THR A 540 -40.68 -33.16 -10.82
C THR A 540 -40.73 -31.66 -10.96
N HIS A 541 -41.55 -31.18 -11.91
CA HIS A 541 -41.79 -29.76 -12.14
C HIS A 541 -43.28 -29.50 -12.30
N HIS A 542 -43.70 -28.23 -12.18
CA HIS A 542 -45.08 -27.83 -12.41
C HIS A 542 -45.56 -28.19 -13.83
N ILE A 543 -46.87 -28.30 -13.99
CA ILE A 543 -47.55 -28.71 -15.24
C ILE A 543 -47.18 -27.80 -16.42
N ASN A 544 -46.83 -26.54 -16.15
CA ASN A 544 -46.55 -25.53 -17.18
C ASN A 544 -45.07 -25.45 -17.62
N LYS A 545 -44.21 -26.40 -17.24
CA LYS A 545 -42.79 -26.43 -17.68
C LYS A 545 -42.71 -27.01 -19.08
N LYS A 546 -42.08 -26.28 -20.02
CA LYS A 546 -42.05 -26.63 -21.45
C LYS A 546 -40.98 -27.66 -21.82
N ASP A 547 -39.83 -27.61 -21.17
CA ASP A 547 -38.73 -28.57 -21.33
C ASP A 547 -39.01 -29.85 -20.53
N ALA A 548 -38.84 -31.02 -21.15
CA ALA A 548 -38.90 -32.34 -20.53
C ALA A 548 -37.96 -33.31 -21.29
N PRO A 549 -36.90 -33.84 -20.66
CA PRO A 549 -36.41 -33.55 -19.30
C PRO A 549 -35.97 -32.08 -19.12
N SER A 550 -35.96 -31.56 -17.89
CA SER A 550 -35.52 -30.18 -17.65
C SER A 550 -34.03 -30.02 -17.90
N GLY A 551 -33.62 -28.81 -18.33
CA GLY A 551 -32.20 -28.51 -18.56
C GLY A 551 -31.31 -28.78 -17.33
N THR A 552 -31.85 -28.66 -16.11
CA THR A 552 -31.14 -29.03 -14.88
C THR A 552 -30.94 -30.54 -14.75
N ALA A 553 -31.94 -31.37 -15.06
CA ALA A 553 -31.82 -32.83 -15.00
C ALA A 553 -30.85 -33.36 -16.05
N THR A 554 -30.96 -32.85 -17.28
CA THR A 554 -30.02 -33.17 -18.38
C THR A 554 -28.61 -32.73 -18.03
N SER A 555 -28.42 -31.49 -17.56
CA SER A 555 -27.11 -31.00 -17.13
C SER A 555 -26.50 -31.88 -16.04
N TRP A 556 -27.31 -32.40 -15.11
CA TRP A 556 -26.81 -33.24 -14.03
C TRP A 556 -26.42 -34.63 -14.53
N CYS A 557 -27.24 -35.31 -15.33
CA CYS A 557 -26.85 -36.59 -15.94
C CYS A 557 -25.64 -36.44 -16.88
N ASN A 558 -25.50 -35.33 -17.62
CA ASN A 558 -24.33 -35.08 -18.48
C ASN A 558 -23.02 -34.94 -17.70
N THR A 559 -23.07 -34.63 -16.40
CA THR A 559 -21.86 -34.65 -15.54
C THR A 559 -21.47 -36.05 -15.07
N LEU A 560 -22.33 -37.04 -15.30
CA LEU A 560 -22.07 -38.43 -14.96
C LEU A 560 -21.42 -39.11 -16.16
N ASN A 561 -20.30 -39.80 -15.95
CA ASN A 561 -19.62 -40.57 -17.00
C ASN A 561 -20.29 -41.94 -17.21
N ARG A 562 -21.61 -42.03 -17.00
CA ARG A 562 -22.41 -43.26 -16.99
C ARG A 562 -23.81 -43.01 -17.50
N ASP A 563 -24.45 -44.06 -18.01
CA ASP A 563 -25.84 -44.00 -18.44
C ASP A 563 -26.76 -43.68 -17.24
N CYS A 564 -27.57 -42.64 -17.42
CA CYS A 564 -28.47 -42.07 -16.43
C CYS A 564 -29.83 -41.85 -17.09
N LEU A 565 -30.81 -42.71 -16.79
CA LEU A 565 -32.18 -42.55 -17.30
C LEU A 565 -32.86 -41.40 -16.56
N ILE A 566 -33.63 -40.56 -17.27
CA ILE A 566 -34.32 -39.41 -16.69
C ILE A 566 -35.83 -39.62 -16.75
N ASP A 567 -36.45 -39.84 -15.60
CA ASP A 567 -37.89 -39.89 -15.42
C ASP A 567 -38.44 -38.50 -15.10
N SER A 568 -39.29 -37.99 -15.99
CA SER A 568 -39.81 -36.62 -15.91
C SER A 568 -41.28 -36.57 -15.52
N ILE A 569 -41.56 -36.07 -14.31
CA ILE A 569 -42.91 -35.91 -13.75
C ILE A 569 -43.34 -34.45 -13.86
N ARG A 570 -44.60 -34.23 -14.25
CA ARG A 570 -45.22 -32.90 -14.34
C ARG A 570 -46.44 -32.85 -13.43
N GLU A 571 -46.29 -32.25 -12.24
CA GLU A 571 -47.28 -32.33 -11.17
C GLU A 571 -47.37 -31.01 -10.38
N GLY A 572 -48.60 -30.57 -10.12
CA GLY A 572 -48.93 -29.44 -9.25
C GLY A 572 -48.16 -28.15 -9.56
N ASP A 573 -47.83 -27.42 -8.49
CA ASP A 573 -47.01 -26.19 -8.50
C ASP A 573 -45.56 -26.45 -8.05
N VAL A 574 -45.04 -27.67 -8.24
CA VAL A 574 -43.67 -28.01 -7.85
C VAL A 574 -42.67 -27.16 -8.64
N PHE A 575 -41.87 -26.34 -7.95
CA PHE A 575 -40.92 -25.42 -8.60
C PHE A 575 -39.72 -26.12 -9.25
N GLY A 576 -39.41 -27.33 -8.79
CA GLY A 576 -38.34 -28.17 -9.28
C GLY A 576 -37.80 -29.06 -8.17
N LYS A 577 -38.03 -30.36 -8.29
CA LYS A 577 -37.44 -31.40 -7.45
C LYS A 577 -36.63 -32.31 -8.37
N HIS A 578 -35.39 -32.59 -7.99
CA HIS A 578 -34.47 -33.42 -8.76
C HIS A 578 -33.84 -34.43 -7.81
N LYS A 579 -33.89 -35.70 -8.15
CA LYS A 579 -33.45 -36.80 -7.29
C LYS A 579 -32.59 -37.75 -8.12
N LEU A 580 -31.30 -37.74 -7.85
CA LEU A 580 -30.37 -38.74 -8.38
C LEU A 580 -30.35 -39.92 -7.42
N ILE A 581 -30.65 -41.10 -7.94
CA ILE A 581 -30.68 -42.37 -7.21
C ILE A 581 -29.50 -43.19 -7.73
N LEU A 582 -28.60 -43.58 -6.83
CA LEU A 582 -27.52 -44.52 -7.09
C LEU A 582 -27.88 -45.82 -6.41
N SER A 583 -27.94 -46.92 -7.16
CA SER A 583 -28.37 -48.22 -6.63
C SER A 583 -27.31 -49.30 -6.89
N SER A 584 -26.96 -50.05 -5.85
CA SER A 584 -26.21 -51.30 -5.91
C SER A 584 -27.09 -52.48 -5.51
N PRO A 585 -26.63 -53.74 -5.57
CA PRO A 585 -27.43 -54.89 -5.10
C PRO A 585 -27.82 -54.84 -3.61
N ASN A 586 -27.10 -54.08 -2.78
CA ASN A 586 -27.23 -54.11 -1.32
C ASN A 586 -27.63 -52.78 -0.69
N GLU A 587 -27.58 -51.67 -1.43
CA GLU A 587 -27.89 -50.34 -0.90
C GLU A 587 -28.26 -49.33 -2.00
N ASP A 588 -29.01 -48.31 -1.59
CA ASP A 588 -29.37 -47.16 -2.39
C ASP A 588 -28.86 -45.87 -1.74
N ILE A 589 -28.28 -44.97 -2.54
CA ILE A 589 -27.93 -43.61 -2.16
C ILE A 589 -28.80 -42.65 -2.94
N VAL A 590 -29.44 -41.71 -2.25
CA VAL A 590 -30.31 -40.71 -2.86
C VAL A 590 -29.77 -39.30 -2.62
N ILE A 591 -29.48 -38.59 -3.70
CA ILE A 591 -29.13 -37.16 -3.67
C ILE A 591 -30.34 -36.37 -4.17
N GLN A 592 -30.93 -35.55 -3.31
CA GLN A 592 -32.14 -34.79 -3.65
C GLN A 592 -31.91 -33.28 -3.56
N HIS A 593 -32.26 -32.57 -4.62
CA HIS A 593 -32.39 -31.13 -4.66
C HIS A 593 -33.87 -30.74 -4.73
N THR A 594 -34.27 -29.72 -3.97
CA THR A 594 -35.65 -29.19 -4.01
C THR A 594 -35.59 -27.67 -3.95
N SER A 595 -36.07 -27.02 -5.01
CA SER A 595 -36.23 -25.56 -5.02
C SER A 595 -37.51 -25.19 -4.27
N LYS A 596 -37.36 -24.43 -3.18
CA LYS A 596 -38.49 -23.97 -2.35
C LYS A 596 -39.12 -22.66 -2.83
N ASN A 597 -38.36 -21.85 -3.58
CA ASN A 597 -38.80 -20.54 -4.07
C ASN A 597 -38.02 -20.19 -5.36
N ARG A 598 -38.69 -19.54 -6.32
CA ARG A 598 -38.07 -19.04 -7.55
C ARG A 598 -37.13 -17.84 -7.33
N ASN A 599 -37.32 -17.06 -6.25
CA ASN A 599 -36.45 -15.92 -5.94
C ASN A 599 -35.00 -16.32 -5.73
N ILE A 600 -34.71 -17.57 -5.34
CA ILE A 600 -33.35 -18.05 -5.11
C ILE A 600 -32.44 -17.89 -6.34
N PHE A 601 -33.00 -17.92 -7.53
CA PHE A 601 -32.25 -17.75 -8.78
C PHE A 601 -31.94 -16.27 -9.06
N ALA A 602 -32.86 -15.37 -8.72
CA ALA A 602 -32.62 -13.92 -8.85
C ALA A 602 -31.63 -13.42 -7.79
N GLU A 603 -31.82 -13.82 -6.53
CA GLU A 603 -30.88 -13.56 -5.43
C GLU A 603 -29.50 -14.19 -5.71
N GLY A 604 -29.49 -15.40 -6.29
CA GLY A 604 -28.29 -16.08 -6.75
C GLY A 604 -27.54 -15.27 -7.79
N CYS A 605 -28.24 -14.68 -8.77
CA CYS A 605 -27.65 -13.86 -9.83
C CYS A 605 -26.91 -12.65 -9.27
N MET A 606 -27.50 -11.96 -8.29
CA MET A 606 -26.91 -10.75 -7.68
C MET A 606 -25.55 -11.03 -7.03
N LYS A 607 -25.29 -12.24 -6.54
CA LYS A 607 -24.01 -12.62 -5.92
C LYS A 607 -22.84 -12.60 -6.90
N TYR A 608 -23.10 -12.72 -8.21
CA TYR A 608 -22.08 -12.76 -9.24
C TYR A 608 -21.77 -11.39 -9.84
N VAL A 609 -22.61 -10.38 -9.58
CA VAL A 609 -22.52 -9.03 -10.18
C VAL A 609 -21.20 -8.37 -9.82
N ASP A 610 -20.90 -8.18 -8.54
CA ASP A 610 -19.66 -7.52 -8.12
C ASP A 610 -18.44 -8.34 -8.53
N TRP A 611 -18.53 -9.68 -8.41
CA TRP A 611 -17.43 -10.58 -8.76
C TRP A 611 -17.04 -10.51 -10.24
N ILE A 612 -18.02 -10.54 -11.17
CA ILE A 612 -17.71 -10.53 -12.61
C ILE A 612 -17.13 -9.19 -13.06
N MET A 613 -17.52 -8.10 -12.40
CA MET A 613 -16.98 -6.76 -12.66
C MET A 613 -15.51 -6.61 -12.27
N GLU A 614 -15.04 -7.42 -11.30
CA GLU A 614 -13.62 -7.49 -10.92
C GLU A 614 -12.76 -8.39 -11.84
N GLN A 615 -13.37 -9.14 -12.77
CA GLN A 615 -12.64 -10.12 -13.58
C GLN A 615 -12.02 -9.49 -14.85
N LYS A 616 -10.89 -10.08 -15.28
CA LYS A 616 -10.30 -9.82 -16.61
C LYS A 616 -11.15 -10.50 -17.69
N SER A 617 -10.87 -10.23 -18.97
CA SER A 617 -11.52 -10.98 -20.04
C SER A 617 -11.22 -12.48 -19.91
N GLY A 618 -12.27 -13.29 -19.98
CA GLY A 618 -12.19 -14.72 -19.76
C GLY A 618 -13.58 -15.34 -19.62
N LEU A 619 -13.65 -16.65 -19.83
CA LEU A 619 -14.85 -17.43 -19.55
C LEU A 619 -14.75 -17.97 -18.13
N TYR A 620 -15.76 -17.64 -17.33
CA TYR A 620 -15.86 -18.02 -15.94
C TYR A 620 -17.10 -18.84 -15.70
N ASP A 621 -17.04 -19.69 -14.69
CA ASP A 621 -18.15 -20.50 -14.24
C ASP A 621 -18.34 -20.35 -12.73
N LYS A 622 -19.26 -21.15 -12.20
CA LYS A 622 -19.58 -21.12 -10.78
C LYS A 622 -18.47 -21.68 -9.89
N ILE A 623 -17.61 -22.56 -10.41
CA ILE A 623 -16.44 -23.07 -9.69
C ILE A 623 -15.45 -21.93 -9.49
N ASN A 624 -15.24 -21.08 -10.51
CA ASN A 624 -14.42 -19.88 -10.36
C ASN A 624 -14.95 -18.95 -9.24
N PHE A 625 -16.27 -18.74 -9.18
CA PHE A 625 -16.89 -17.92 -8.12
C PHE A 625 -16.75 -18.54 -6.71
N LEU A 626 -16.96 -19.85 -6.57
CA LEU A 626 -16.83 -20.51 -5.27
C LEU A 626 -15.39 -20.46 -4.75
N LYS A 627 -14.41 -20.63 -5.64
CA LYS A 627 -12.99 -20.44 -5.34
C LYS A 627 -12.71 -19.02 -4.87
N TYR A 628 -13.27 -18.02 -5.55
CA TYR A 628 -13.17 -16.61 -5.15
C TYR A 628 -13.76 -16.34 -3.75
N LYS A 629 -14.94 -16.88 -3.45
CA LYS A 629 -15.63 -16.66 -2.17
C LYS A 629 -14.96 -17.37 -0.99
N HIS A 630 -14.34 -18.52 -1.25
CA HIS A 630 -13.70 -19.35 -0.24
C HIS A 630 -12.22 -19.54 -0.60
N PRO A 631 -11.39 -18.50 -0.38
CA PRO A 631 -9.96 -18.60 -0.65
C PRO A 631 -9.36 -19.73 0.17
N ARG A 632 -8.44 -20.48 -0.43
CA ARG A 632 -7.75 -21.56 0.27
C ARG A 632 -6.53 -20.98 0.94
N ILE A 633 -6.58 -20.88 2.26
CA ILE A 633 -5.49 -20.35 3.08
C ILE A 633 -4.97 -21.49 3.97
N ARG A 634 -3.66 -21.66 3.99
CA ARG A 634 -2.97 -22.68 4.79
C ARG A 634 -1.70 -22.08 5.39
N LYS A 635 -1.47 -22.35 6.67
CA LYS A 635 -0.28 -21.90 7.39
C LYS A 635 0.72 -23.04 7.48
N TYR A 636 1.98 -22.76 7.21
CA TYR A 636 3.07 -23.74 7.25
C TYR A 636 4.25 -23.18 8.04
N SER A 637 5.02 -24.07 8.65
CA SER A 637 6.33 -23.78 9.20
C SER A 637 7.40 -24.58 8.48
N ALA A 638 8.43 -23.89 8.00
CA ALA A 638 9.62 -24.49 7.40
C ALA A 638 10.85 -23.92 8.09
N THR A 639 11.48 -24.74 8.94
CA THR A 639 12.72 -24.41 9.65
C THR A 639 12.70 -23.07 10.41
N GLY A 640 11.58 -22.77 11.07
CA GLY A 640 11.42 -21.55 11.85
C GLY A 640 10.74 -20.40 11.10
N ASN A 641 10.65 -20.45 9.76
CA ASN A 641 9.78 -19.52 9.03
C ASN A 641 8.34 -20.00 9.07
N VAL A 642 7.43 -19.11 9.42
CA VAL A 642 5.99 -19.29 9.40
C VAL A 642 5.45 -18.53 8.19
N LEU A 643 4.88 -19.26 7.24
CA LEU A 643 4.39 -18.71 5.98
C LEU A 643 2.93 -19.11 5.77
N ILE A 644 2.14 -18.15 5.28
CA ILE A 644 0.80 -18.44 4.77
C ILE A 644 0.91 -18.71 3.27
N ILE A 645 0.26 -19.77 2.79
CA ILE A 645 -0.03 -19.98 1.37
C ILE A 645 -1.50 -19.67 1.15
N ALA A 646 -1.77 -18.73 0.25
CA ALA A 646 -3.08 -18.29 -0.14
C ALA A 646 -3.33 -18.55 -1.63
N GLU A 647 -4.43 -19.22 -1.93
CA GLU A 647 -4.91 -19.49 -3.28
C GLU A 647 -6.32 -18.91 -3.46
N PHE A 648 -6.65 -18.53 -4.69
CA PHE A 648 -7.95 -17.96 -5.07
C PHE A 648 -8.28 -16.59 -4.48
N ILE A 649 -7.25 -15.84 -4.04
CA ILE A 649 -7.39 -14.42 -3.70
C ILE A 649 -7.11 -13.59 -4.96
N ASN A 650 -7.99 -12.64 -5.27
CA ASN A 650 -7.80 -11.72 -6.38
C ASN A 650 -6.48 -10.93 -6.19
N GLN A 651 -5.66 -10.88 -7.25
CA GLN A 651 -4.37 -10.19 -7.25
C GLN A 651 -4.46 -8.74 -6.76
N GLN A 652 -5.55 -8.04 -7.09
CA GLN A 652 -5.79 -6.66 -6.64
C GLN A 652 -5.94 -6.53 -5.12
N LYS A 653 -6.25 -7.62 -4.42
CA LYS A 653 -6.47 -7.67 -2.97
C LYS A 653 -5.27 -8.22 -2.21
N TRP A 654 -4.18 -8.64 -2.88
CA TRP A 654 -3.03 -9.27 -2.23
C TRP A 654 -2.35 -8.33 -1.24
N SER A 655 -2.01 -7.10 -1.64
CA SER A 655 -1.38 -6.12 -0.75
C SER A 655 -2.26 -5.82 0.47
N ASN A 656 -3.56 -5.54 0.26
CA ASN A 656 -4.50 -5.32 1.36
C ASN A 656 -4.65 -6.53 2.28
N PHE A 657 -4.60 -7.76 1.75
CA PHE A 657 -4.64 -8.97 2.57
C PHE A 657 -3.41 -9.08 3.47
N VAL A 658 -2.22 -8.76 2.96
CA VAL A 658 -0.98 -8.72 3.76
C VAL A 658 -1.09 -7.63 4.83
N SER A 659 -1.42 -6.39 4.44
CA SER A 659 -1.48 -5.26 5.37
C SER A 659 -2.55 -5.43 6.45
N ASN A 660 -3.69 -6.06 6.16
CA ASN A 660 -4.80 -6.16 7.13
C ASN A 660 -4.79 -7.45 7.95
N GLU A 661 -4.49 -8.60 7.34
CA GLU A 661 -4.63 -9.90 8.01
C GLU A 661 -3.29 -10.48 8.46
N ALA A 662 -2.22 -10.29 7.67
CA ALA A 662 -0.89 -10.82 8.02
C ALA A 662 -0.25 -10.03 9.17
N LEU A 663 -0.42 -8.70 9.23
CA LEU A 663 0.13 -7.88 10.32
C LEU A 663 -0.39 -8.24 11.72
N LYS A 664 -1.60 -8.82 11.80
CA LYS A 664 -2.22 -9.25 13.07
C LYS A 664 -1.49 -10.43 13.72
N ASP A 665 -0.77 -11.23 12.94
CA ASP A 665 -0.05 -12.40 13.42
C ASP A 665 1.43 -12.05 13.64
N LYS A 666 1.85 -12.01 14.90
CA LYS A 666 3.22 -11.62 15.25
C LYS A 666 4.27 -12.64 14.86
N ASP A 667 3.87 -13.90 14.69
CA ASP A 667 4.77 -15.01 14.40
C ASP A 667 4.88 -15.28 12.89
N LEU A 668 4.15 -14.53 12.05
CA LEU A 668 4.11 -14.71 10.60
C LEU A 668 5.25 -13.94 9.92
N ASP A 669 6.05 -14.63 9.10
CA ASP A 669 7.12 -14.00 8.33
C ASP A 669 6.63 -13.43 6.98
N GLY A 670 5.60 -14.04 6.40
CA GLY A 670 4.95 -13.48 5.21
C GLY A 670 3.92 -14.39 4.54
N VAL A 671 3.43 -13.94 3.38
CA VAL A 671 2.32 -14.55 2.64
C VAL A 671 2.74 -14.85 1.20
N ILE A 672 2.51 -16.09 0.79
CA ILE A 672 2.71 -16.58 -0.57
C ILE A 672 1.35 -16.72 -1.25
N PHE A 673 1.15 -15.99 -2.34
CA PHE A 673 0.01 -16.17 -3.22
C PHE A 673 0.37 -17.14 -4.34
N ILE A 674 -0.50 -18.10 -4.63
CA ILE A 674 -0.30 -19.07 -5.72
C ILE A 674 -1.39 -18.95 -6.79
N GLU A 675 -0.98 -19.12 -8.04
CA GLU A 675 -1.86 -19.15 -9.21
C GLU A 675 -1.52 -20.37 -10.07
N ARG A 676 -2.51 -21.19 -10.39
CA ARG A 676 -2.32 -22.42 -11.17
C ARG A 676 -2.87 -22.26 -12.58
N PHE A 677 -2.13 -22.75 -13.58
CA PHE A 677 -2.54 -22.67 -14.98
C PHE A 677 -2.03 -23.88 -15.77
N ASN A 678 -2.82 -24.32 -16.76
CA ASN A 678 -2.38 -25.34 -17.70
C ASN A 678 -1.45 -24.74 -18.74
N ASN A 679 -0.27 -25.33 -18.92
CA ASN A 679 0.58 -25.00 -20.05
C ASN A 679 -0.05 -25.53 -21.34
N HIS A 680 -0.44 -24.63 -22.25
CA HIS A 680 -1.09 -25.02 -23.51
C HIS A 680 -0.22 -25.90 -24.42
N LEU A 681 1.11 -25.87 -24.24
CA LEU A 681 2.06 -26.65 -25.05
C LEU A 681 2.33 -28.03 -24.46
N THR A 682 2.56 -28.14 -23.15
CA THR A 682 2.91 -29.41 -22.50
C THR A 682 1.71 -30.14 -21.90
N LYS A 683 0.55 -29.46 -21.78
CA LYS A 683 -0.64 -29.89 -21.01
C LYS A 683 -0.37 -30.16 -19.52
N GLU A 684 0.80 -29.80 -19.02
CA GLU A 684 1.15 -29.91 -17.60
C GLU A 684 0.63 -28.70 -16.82
N MET A 685 0.20 -28.95 -15.58
CA MET A 685 -0.27 -27.91 -14.68
C MET A 685 0.94 -27.23 -14.01
N ASN A 686 1.12 -25.94 -14.29
CA ASN A 686 2.18 -25.13 -13.70
C ASN A 686 1.64 -24.26 -12.56
N THR A 687 2.51 -23.97 -11.59
CA THR A 687 2.18 -23.10 -10.46
C THR A 687 3.05 -21.84 -10.51
N LYS A 688 2.40 -20.68 -10.61
CA LYS A 688 3.01 -19.38 -10.34
C LYS A 688 2.87 -19.05 -8.87
N TRP A 689 3.84 -18.35 -8.31
CA TRP A 689 3.74 -17.83 -6.95
C TRP A 689 4.27 -16.41 -6.86
N THR A 690 3.83 -15.69 -5.83
CA THR A 690 4.34 -14.38 -5.44
C THR A 690 4.44 -14.32 -3.93
N TYR A 691 5.59 -13.89 -3.42
CA TYR A 691 5.85 -13.79 -1.99
C TYR A 691 5.91 -12.35 -1.53
N TYR A 692 5.16 -12.04 -0.48
CA TYR A 692 5.22 -10.79 0.25
C TYR A 692 5.72 -11.06 1.67
N ASN A 693 6.70 -10.29 2.11
CA ASN A 693 7.07 -10.21 3.51
C ASN A 693 5.93 -9.61 4.33
N ARG A 694 6.03 -9.75 5.66
CA ARG A 694 5.07 -9.17 6.61
C ARG A 694 4.87 -7.67 6.45
N ASP A 695 5.90 -6.93 6.08
CA ASP A 695 5.88 -5.47 5.84
C ASP A 695 5.19 -5.08 4.52
N GLY A 696 4.82 -6.04 3.67
CA GLY A 696 4.22 -5.80 2.36
C GLY A 696 5.23 -5.66 1.22
N SER A 697 6.53 -5.76 1.48
CA SER A 697 7.56 -5.82 0.44
C SER A 697 7.52 -7.15 -0.32
N GLN A 698 7.80 -7.12 -1.62
CA GLN A 698 7.77 -8.32 -2.48
C GLN A 698 9.16 -8.94 -2.57
N VAL A 699 9.25 -10.26 -2.38
CA VAL A 699 10.54 -10.98 -2.37
C VAL A 699 10.71 -11.79 -3.65
N PRO A 700 11.87 -11.70 -4.32
CA PRO A 700 12.09 -12.41 -5.56
C PRO A 700 12.18 -13.94 -5.35
N PHE A 701 12.83 -14.42 -4.29
CA PHE A 701 13.00 -15.86 -4.07
C PHE A 701 13.10 -16.22 -2.59
N CYS A 702 12.50 -17.35 -2.19
CA CYS A 702 12.56 -17.91 -0.84
C CYS A 702 12.51 -19.44 -0.90
N GLY A 703 13.62 -20.11 -0.53
CA GLY A 703 13.70 -21.57 -0.55
C GLY A 703 12.73 -22.26 0.43
N ASN A 704 12.46 -21.63 1.57
CA ASN A 704 11.44 -22.12 2.53
C ASN A 704 10.03 -21.99 1.94
N GLY A 705 9.78 -20.90 1.20
CA GLY A 705 8.57 -20.71 0.42
C GLY A 705 8.34 -21.83 -0.60
N VAL A 706 9.37 -22.20 -1.38
CA VAL A 706 9.27 -23.30 -2.36
C VAL A 706 8.90 -24.62 -1.67
N ARG A 707 9.51 -24.94 -0.52
CA ARG A 707 9.18 -26.16 0.24
C ARG A 707 7.76 -26.12 0.81
N CYS A 708 7.31 -24.97 1.32
CA CYS A 708 5.93 -24.78 1.75
C CYS A 708 4.94 -24.99 0.59
N ILE A 709 5.24 -24.47 -0.60
CA ILE A 709 4.40 -24.67 -1.79
C ILE A 709 4.38 -26.14 -2.18
N GLY A 710 5.52 -26.83 -2.20
CA GLY A 710 5.58 -28.27 -2.47
C GLY A 710 4.71 -29.07 -1.50
N LYS A 711 4.80 -28.78 -0.19
CA LYS A 711 3.94 -29.39 0.84
C LYS A 711 2.46 -29.11 0.58
N TYR A 712 2.10 -27.86 0.29
CA TYR A 712 0.74 -27.46 -0.03
C TYR A 712 0.18 -28.20 -1.25
N LEU A 713 0.96 -28.31 -2.33
CA LEU A 713 0.56 -29.00 -3.55
C LEU A 713 0.40 -30.51 -3.31
N GLY A 714 1.31 -31.13 -2.56
CA GLY A 714 1.18 -32.54 -2.15
C GLY A 714 -0.07 -32.82 -1.32
N GLU A 715 -0.43 -31.93 -0.39
CA GLU A 715 -1.61 -32.10 0.45
C GLU A 715 -2.92 -31.89 -0.30
N ASN A 716 -3.02 -30.80 -1.07
CA ASN A 716 -4.27 -30.36 -1.68
C ASN A 716 -4.51 -30.94 -3.08
N TYR A 717 -3.45 -31.37 -3.78
CA TYR A 717 -3.52 -31.87 -5.16
C TYR A 717 -2.87 -33.24 -5.36
N LYS A 718 -2.24 -33.82 -4.32
CA LYS A 718 -1.52 -35.11 -4.39
C LYS A 718 -0.33 -35.11 -5.36
N GLU A 719 0.23 -33.93 -5.62
CA GLU A 719 1.38 -33.75 -6.51
C GLU A 719 2.69 -33.97 -5.74
N LEU A 720 3.35 -35.10 -6.01
CA LEU A 720 4.64 -35.45 -5.38
C LEU A 720 5.83 -34.78 -6.05
N THR A 721 5.67 -34.32 -7.29
CA THR A 721 6.67 -33.55 -8.03
C THR A 721 5.98 -32.45 -8.84
N GLY A 722 6.68 -31.37 -9.12
CA GLY A 722 6.15 -30.30 -9.96
C GLY A 722 7.10 -29.12 -10.14
N SER A 723 6.75 -28.21 -11.03
CA SER A 723 7.50 -26.98 -11.32
C SER A 723 6.75 -25.74 -10.83
N ILE A 724 7.49 -24.86 -10.17
CA ILE A 724 6.97 -23.62 -9.60
C ILE A 724 7.76 -22.44 -10.18
N VAL A 725 7.07 -21.39 -10.60
CA VAL A 725 7.67 -20.22 -11.28
C VAL A 725 7.36 -18.94 -10.51
N ASN A 726 8.39 -18.18 -10.15
CA ASN A 726 8.23 -16.88 -9.49
C ASN A 726 7.97 -15.74 -10.50
N PRO A 727 7.72 -14.49 -10.06
CA PRO A 727 7.52 -13.35 -10.97
C PRO A 727 8.76 -13.00 -11.80
N SER A 728 9.96 -13.34 -11.30
CA SER A 728 11.24 -13.16 -11.99
C SER A 728 11.57 -14.28 -12.99
N LEU A 729 10.61 -15.16 -13.31
CA LEU A 729 10.76 -16.30 -14.23
C LEU A 729 11.77 -17.37 -13.81
N LEU A 730 12.19 -17.38 -12.54
CA LEU A 730 12.97 -18.46 -11.95
C LEU A 730 12.08 -19.68 -11.72
N VAL A 731 12.54 -20.83 -12.21
CA VAL A 731 11.85 -22.12 -12.09
C VAL A 731 12.51 -22.96 -11.01
N SER A 732 11.72 -23.42 -10.05
CA SER A 732 12.12 -24.41 -9.05
C SER A 732 11.25 -25.66 -9.18
N ASN A 733 11.89 -26.80 -9.38
CA ASN A 733 11.26 -28.12 -9.37
C ASN A 733 11.35 -28.68 -7.95
N TYR A 734 10.22 -29.13 -7.42
CA TYR A 734 10.16 -29.78 -6.13
C TYR A 734 9.88 -31.27 -6.25
N LYS A 735 10.31 -32.04 -5.26
CA LYS A 735 10.02 -33.46 -5.07
C LYS A 735 9.74 -33.73 -3.60
N ILE A 736 8.69 -34.50 -3.32
CA ILE A 736 8.33 -34.97 -1.97
C ILE A 736 8.82 -36.42 -1.83
N GLU A 737 9.67 -36.67 -0.84
CA GLU A 737 10.26 -37.99 -0.57
C GLU A 737 10.46 -38.14 0.94
N ASP A 738 9.97 -39.24 1.54
CA ASP A 738 10.11 -39.54 2.97
C ASP A 738 9.81 -38.35 3.90
N SER A 739 8.68 -37.67 3.64
CA SER A 739 8.22 -36.44 4.33
C SER A 739 9.09 -35.19 4.16
N ASN A 740 10.21 -35.28 3.46
CA ASN A 740 11.04 -34.15 3.05
C ASN A 740 10.53 -33.55 1.74
N ILE A 741 10.60 -32.22 1.65
CA ILE A 741 10.31 -31.49 0.43
C ILE A 741 11.64 -30.98 -0.10
N TYR A 742 12.13 -31.62 -1.15
CA TYR A 742 13.32 -31.20 -1.89
C TYR A 742 12.93 -30.21 -2.97
N PHE A 743 13.79 -29.24 -3.24
CA PHE A 743 13.72 -28.44 -4.46
C PHE A 743 15.11 -28.25 -5.05
N ASN A 744 15.18 -28.08 -6.37
CA ASN A 744 16.43 -27.68 -7.03
C ASN A 744 16.58 -26.16 -7.06
N SER A 745 17.77 -25.72 -6.68
CA SER A 745 18.16 -24.32 -6.63
C SER A 745 18.42 -23.72 -8.02
N PRO A 746 18.28 -22.39 -8.21
CA PRO A 746 19.01 -21.67 -9.25
C PRO A 746 20.51 -21.99 -9.19
N ILE A 747 21.20 -21.89 -10.34
CA ILE A 747 22.64 -22.17 -10.45
C ILE A 747 23.41 -21.18 -9.55
N PRO A 748 24.19 -21.65 -8.56
CA PRO A 748 24.98 -20.76 -7.72
C PRO A 748 26.06 -20.03 -8.52
N VAL A 749 26.22 -18.73 -8.27
CA VAL A 749 27.26 -17.90 -8.90
C VAL A 749 28.20 -17.39 -7.81
N LYS A 750 29.49 -17.71 -7.92
CA LYS A 750 30.52 -17.22 -6.99
C LYS A 750 31.13 -15.93 -7.52
N THR A 751 31.14 -14.88 -6.70
CA THR A 751 31.88 -13.65 -7.02
C THR A 751 33.37 -13.86 -6.82
N THR A 752 34.20 -13.36 -7.74
CA THR A 752 35.67 -13.41 -7.66
C THR A 752 36.27 -12.03 -7.88
N GLY A 753 37.49 -11.80 -7.35
CA GLY A 753 38.25 -10.57 -7.57
C GLY A 753 38.02 -9.48 -6.51
N THR A 754 37.92 -8.24 -6.96
CA THR A 754 38.08 -7.02 -6.15
C THR A 754 37.06 -6.86 -5.02
N GLU A 755 35.83 -7.33 -5.17
CA GLU A 755 34.82 -7.30 -4.09
C GLU A 755 35.19 -8.21 -2.93
N LEU A 756 35.67 -9.41 -3.21
CA LEU A 756 36.08 -10.36 -2.18
C LEU A 756 37.29 -9.85 -1.39
N ASP A 757 38.22 -9.18 -2.08
CA ASP A 757 39.38 -8.56 -1.44
C ASP A 757 39.00 -7.40 -0.51
N LYS A 758 37.97 -6.61 -0.87
CA LYS A 758 37.42 -5.57 0.00
C LYS A 758 36.75 -6.17 1.24
N LEU A 759 35.92 -7.19 1.05
CA LEU A 759 35.25 -7.88 2.16
C LEU A 759 36.28 -8.47 3.14
N ARG A 760 37.34 -9.11 2.63
CA ARG A 760 38.43 -9.64 3.45
C ARG A 760 39.09 -8.58 4.33
N LYS A 761 39.25 -7.35 3.84
CA LYS A 761 39.79 -6.24 4.66
C LYS A 761 38.90 -5.90 5.84
N VAL A 762 37.58 -5.82 5.61
CA VAL A 762 36.60 -5.53 6.67
C VAL A 762 36.58 -6.67 7.69
N THR A 763 36.56 -7.91 7.24
CA THR A 763 36.46 -9.07 8.14
C THR A 763 37.72 -9.35 8.94
N ASN A 764 38.88 -8.87 8.49
CA ASN A 764 40.13 -9.00 9.24
C ASN A 764 40.09 -8.25 10.59
N GLU A 765 39.16 -7.31 10.77
CA GLU A 765 38.97 -6.60 12.04
C GLU A 765 38.27 -7.46 13.11
N PHE A 766 37.71 -8.61 12.72
CA PHE A 766 36.97 -9.52 13.61
C PHE A 766 37.77 -10.77 13.99
N GLU A 767 39.04 -10.60 14.38
CA GLU A 767 39.94 -11.72 14.77
C GLU A 767 39.34 -12.62 15.87
N PHE A 768 38.44 -12.08 16.70
CA PHE A 768 37.78 -12.79 17.80
C PHE A 768 36.78 -13.89 17.35
N ILE A 769 36.46 -14.01 16.06
CA ILE A 769 35.52 -15.02 15.52
C ILE A 769 36.24 -16.21 14.87
N ASP A 770 37.58 -16.19 14.81
CA ASP A 770 38.40 -17.26 14.21
C ASP A 770 37.91 -17.65 12.80
N ILE A 771 37.95 -16.67 11.90
CA ILE A 771 37.51 -16.81 10.50
C ILE A 771 38.54 -17.61 9.70
N HIS A 772 38.08 -18.67 9.05
CA HIS A 772 38.88 -19.56 8.21
C HIS A 772 38.93 -19.14 6.74
N ASP A 773 37.76 -18.95 6.11
CA ASP A 773 37.64 -18.49 4.73
C ASP A 773 36.34 -17.71 4.56
N ILE A 774 36.28 -16.92 3.49
CA ILE A 774 35.12 -16.11 3.14
C ILE A 774 34.82 -16.26 1.67
N SER A 775 33.54 -16.30 1.32
CA SER A 775 33.10 -16.21 -0.06
C SER A 775 31.83 -15.40 -0.23
N ILE A 776 31.59 -14.97 -1.46
CA ILE A 776 30.33 -14.36 -1.86
C ILE A 776 29.70 -15.29 -2.90
N VAL A 777 28.49 -15.78 -2.61
CA VAL A 777 27.76 -16.73 -3.44
C VAL A 777 26.33 -16.21 -3.62
N SER A 778 25.89 -16.09 -4.86
CA SER A 778 24.52 -15.69 -5.20
C SER A 778 23.69 -16.89 -5.66
N ILE A 779 22.52 -17.07 -5.04
CA ILE A 779 21.51 -18.07 -5.38
C ILE A 779 20.16 -17.38 -5.52
N GLY A 780 20.04 -16.55 -6.56
CA GLY A 780 18.93 -15.60 -6.73
C GLY A 780 18.98 -14.41 -5.77
N VAL A 781 19.56 -14.60 -4.58
CA VAL A 781 19.87 -13.60 -3.55
C VAL A 781 21.37 -13.72 -3.24
N PRO A 782 22.12 -12.60 -3.09
CA PRO A 782 23.54 -12.64 -2.76
C PRO A 782 23.78 -12.92 -1.27
N HIS A 783 24.70 -13.85 -0.99
CA HIS A 783 25.12 -14.24 0.36
C HIS A 783 26.63 -14.07 0.54
N ILE A 784 27.03 -13.46 1.65
CA ILE A 784 28.38 -13.57 2.21
C ILE A 784 28.41 -14.84 3.07
N VAL A 785 29.35 -15.74 2.81
CA VAL A 785 29.59 -16.94 3.61
C VAL A 785 30.90 -16.75 4.35
N ILE A 786 30.83 -16.63 5.67
CA ILE A 786 31.96 -16.57 6.59
C ILE A 786 32.12 -17.96 7.21
N GLU A 787 33.17 -18.66 6.82
CA GLU A 787 33.55 -19.93 7.45
C GLU A 787 34.37 -19.65 8.71
N CYS A 788 33.95 -20.20 9.83
CA CYS A 788 34.58 -20.06 11.15
C CYS A 788 35.14 -21.41 11.60
N ASN A 789 36.28 -21.40 12.30
CA ASN A 789 36.80 -22.60 12.97
C ASN A 789 36.11 -22.88 14.32
N CYS A 790 35.50 -21.86 14.92
CA CYS A 790 34.81 -21.96 16.20
C CYS A 790 33.40 -22.58 16.07
N ASN A 791 32.84 -23.05 17.20
CA ASN A 791 31.45 -23.47 17.23
C ASN A 791 30.52 -22.25 17.20
N ILE A 792 29.95 -21.95 16.03
CA ILE A 792 29.16 -20.73 15.84
C ILE A 792 27.87 -20.69 16.68
N PHE A 793 27.38 -21.83 17.16
CA PHE A 793 26.19 -21.89 18.03
C PHE A 793 26.49 -21.45 19.47
N GLU A 794 27.77 -21.38 19.85
CA GLU A 794 28.20 -20.85 21.15
C GLU A 794 28.48 -19.34 21.11
N LEU A 795 28.47 -18.73 19.90
CA LEU A 795 28.64 -17.29 19.77
C LEU A 795 27.39 -16.56 20.27
N ASP A 796 27.58 -15.45 20.96
CA ASP A 796 26.46 -14.61 21.39
C ASP A 796 25.76 -13.96 20.19
N GLU A 797 24.43 -13.84 20.24
CA GLU A 797 23.65 -13.20 19.17
C GLU A 797 24.07 -11.72 18.96
N SER A 798 24.42 -11.00 20.03
CA SER A 798 24.92 -9.62 19.92
C SER A 798 26.22 -9.54 19.11
N LEU A 799 27.05 -10.59 19.17
CA LEU A 799 28.30 -10.66 18.41
C LEU A 799 28.04 -10.84 16.91
N ILE A 800 27.14 -11.75 16.57
CA ILE A 800 26.70 -11.99 15.18
C ILE A 800 26.10 -10.70 14.61
N ASN A 801 25.25 -10.03 15.37
CA ASN A 801 24.64 -8.77 14.97
C ASN A 801 25.69 -7.66 14.80
N TYR A 802 26.63 -7.52 15.75
CA TYR A 802 27.71 -6.54 15.66
C TYR A 802 28.55 -6.70 14.39
N VAL A 803 28.96 -7.93 14.08
CA VAL A 803 29.79 -8.22 12.91
C VAL A 803 29.02 -8.00 11.63
N SER A 804 27.77 -8.46 11.59
CA SER A 804 26.92 -8.32 10.41
C SER A 804 26.67 -6.84 10.11
N ASN A 805 26.32 -6.05 11.13
CA ASN A 805 26.15 -4.60 11.03
C ASN A 805 27.44 -3.90 10.60
N SER A 806 28.59 -4.32 11.14
CA SER A 806 29.89 -3.76 10.77
C SER A 806 30.23 -4.06 9.30
N ILE A 807 29.93 -5.27 8.81
CA ILE A 807 30.08 -5.63 7.40
C ILE A 807 29.12 -4.84 6.52
N HIS A 808 27.85 -4.70 6.91
CA HIS A 808 26.87 -3.91 6.15
C HIS A 808 27.25 -2.43 6.06
N THR A 809 27.81 -1.88 7.14
CA THR A 809 28.31 -0.50 7.22
C THR A 809 29.55 -0.29 6.34
N SER A 810 30.52 -1.21 6.41
CA SER A 810 31.84 -1.04 5.77
C SER A 810 31.97 -1.65 4.37
N PHE A 811 31.06 -2.54 3.96
CA PHE A 811 31.08 -3.22 2.67
C PHE A 811 29.81 -2.99 1.85
N SER A 812 28.67 -3.54 2.27
CA SER A 812 27.37 -3.33 1.62
C SER A 812 26.24 -4.00 2.41
N SER A 813 25.12 -3.29 2.58
CA SER A 813 23.87 -3.80 3.17
C SER A 813 23.11 -4.80 2.28
N ASN A 814 23.53 -4.98 1.03
CA ASN A 814 22.79 -5.79 0.05
C ASN A 814 22.98 -7.31 0.20
N TYR A 815 23.73 -7.80 1.19
CA TYR A 815 24.07 -9.22 1.31
C TYR A 815 23.47 -9.85 2.58
N ASN A 816 22.91 -11.05 2.46
CA ASN A 816 22.70 -11.89 3.64
C ASN A 816 24.06 -12.41 4.12
N ILE A 817 24.28 -12.49 5.42
CA ILE A 817 25.56 -12.92 6.00
C ILE A 817 25.36 -14.26 6.69
N ASN A 818 26.05 -15.28 6.22
CA ASN A 818 26.00 -16.63 6.76
C ASN A 818 27.30 -16.92 7.51
N PHE A 819 27.20 -17.25 8.79
CA PHE A 819 28.31 -17.82 9.56
C PHE A 819 28.18 -19.34 9.49
N VAL A 820 29.26 -20.05 9.19
CA VAL A 820 29.26 -21.51 9.08
C VAL A 820 30.47 -22.13 9.75
N ASN A 821 30.29 -23.28 10.40
CA ASN A 821 31.40 -24.12 10.82
C ASN A 821 31.13 -25.57 10.42
N VAL A 822 32.14 -26.24 9.88
CA VAL A 822 32.09 -27.67 9.52
C VAL A 822 32.17 -28.50 10.80
N ILE A 823 31.33 -29.53 10.93
CA ILE A 823 31.39 -30.52 12.02
C ILE A 823 32.19 -31.72 11.55
N ASP A 824 31.84 -32.27 10.39
CA ASP A 824 32.51 -33.38 9.70
C ASP A 824 32.22 -33.30 8.19
N ASP A 825 32.70 -34.28 7.39
CA ASP A 825 32.56 -34.29 5.93
C ASP A 825 31.11 -34.49 5.44
N THR A 826 30.16 -34.73 6.35
CA THR A 826 28.73 -34.88 6.09
C THR A 826 27.86 -33.86 6.84
N ASN A 827 28.43 -33.01 7.70
CA ASN A 827 27.66 -32.12 8.57
C ASN A 827 28.31 -30.73 8.74
N PHE A 828 27.51 -29.67 8.69
CA PHE A 828 27.94 -28.32 9.09
C PHE A 828 26.82 -27.54 9.79
N ARG A 829 27.19 -26.51 10.56
CA ARG A 829 26.26 -25.58 11.22
C ARG A 829 26.17 -24.28 10.44
N ILE A 830 25.02 -23.63 10.51
CA ILE A 830 24.83 -22.30 9.92
C ILE A 830 24.02 -21.37 10.83
N ARG A 831 24.42 -20.10 10.85
CA ARG A 831 23.65 -18.95 11.35
C ARG A 831 23.53 -17.96 10.21
N THR A 832 22.35 -17.36 10.04
CA THR A 832 22.13 -16.38 8.98
C THR A 832 21.64 -15.06 9.56
N TYR A 833 22.32 -13.99 9.22
CA TYR A 833 21.85 -12.62 9.39
C TYR A 833 21.23 -12.16 8.07
N GLU A 834 19.94 -11.80 8.11
CA GLU A 834 19.13 -11.58 6.91
C GLU A 834 18.93 -10.09 6.64
N ARG A 835 19.29 -9.66 5.43
CA ARG A 835 19.14 -8.27 4.98
C ARG A 835 17.67 -7.86 4.97
N GLY A 836 17.38 -6.64 5.42
CA GLY A 836 16.02 -6.09 5.48
C GLY A 836 15.18 -6.59 6.65
N VAL A 837 15.66 -7.59 7.41
CA VAL A 837 15.16 -7.90 8.76
C VAL A 837 16.14 -7.37 9.82
N ASP A 838 17.40 -7.18 9.42
CA ASP A 838 18.51 -6.62 10.22
C ASP A 838 18.68 -7.29 11.58
N ARG A 839 18.53 -8.62 11.56
CA ARG A 839 18.79 -9.51 12.69
C ARG A 839 19.10 -10.92 12.21
N GLU A 840 19.58 -11.74 13.13
CA GLU A 840 19.69 -13.18 12.89
C GLU A 840 18.31 -13.81 12.64
N THR A 841 18.21 -14.59 11.57
CA THR A 841 17.05 -15.43 11.27
C THR A 841 17.40 -16.91 11.45
N GLY A 842 16.44 -17.68 11.97
CA GLY A 842 16.67 -19.08 12.35
C GLY A 842 16.92 -20.02 11.16
N SER A 843 16.58 -19.61 9.93
CA SER A 843 16.95 -20.34 8.72
C SER A 843 16.76 -19.50 7.46
N CYS A 844 17.70 -19.59 6.52
CA CYS A 844 17.54 -19.07 5.16
C CYS A 844 17.89 -20.17 4.16
N GLY A 845 16.91 -20.67 3.41
CA GLY A 845 17.13 -21.78 2.48
C GLY A 845 18.16 -21.49 1.37
N SER A 846 18.19 -20.26 0.83
CA SER A 846 19.22 -19.84 -0.13
C SER A 846 20.59 -19.70 0.54
N GLY A 847 20.63 -19.27 1.80
CA GLY A 847 21.86 -19.20 2.59
C GLY A 847 22.48 -20.57 2.84
N CYS A 848 21.65 -21.57 3.19
CA CYS A 848 22.07 -22.96 3.32
C CYS A 848 22.71 -23.52 2.05
N LEU A 849 22.09 -23.26 0.89
CA LEU A 849 22.62 -23.68 -0.41
C LEU A 849 23.91 -22.94 -0.78
N ALA A 850 23.99 -21.63 -0.49
CA ALA A 850 25.17 -20.80 -0.76
C ALA A 850 26.38 -21.29 0.04
N SER A 851 26.17 -21.60 1.32
CA SER A 851 27.19 -22.15 2.20
C SER A 851 27.60 -23.56 1.79
N PHE A 852 26.66 -24.44 1.45
CA PHE A 852 27.00 -25.78 0.94
C PHE A 852 27.81 -25.70 -0.35
N TYR A 853 27.43 -24.84 -1.29
CA TYR A 853 28.18 -24.63 -2.52
C TYR A 853 29.63 -24.19 -2.24
N HIS A 854 29.83 -23.28 -1.29
CA HIS A 854 31.18 -22.87 -0.87
C HIS A 854 31.99 -24.05 -0.32
N LEU A 855 31.46 -24.73 0.69
CA LEU A 855 32.15 -25.80 1.43
C LEU A 855 32.39 -27.06 0.59
N TYR A 856 31.46 -27.40 -0.32
CA TYR A 856 31.62 -28.50 -1.26
C TYR A 856 32.76 -28.22 -2.26
N ASN A 857 32.83 -27.00 -2.81
CA ASN A 857 33.87 -26.64 -3.78
C ASN A 857 35.26 -26.46 -3.15
N THR A 858 35.35 -26.23 -1.84
CA THR A 858 36.62 -26.27 -1.08
C THR A 858 37.00 -27.69 -0.63
N LYS A 859 36.24 -28.72 -1.07
CA LYS A 859 36.43 -30.15 -0.77
C LYS A 859 36.35 -30.52 0.72
N LYS A 860 35.58 -29.75 1.50
CA LYS A 860 35.34 -30.01 2.93
C LYS A 860 34.13 -30.89 3.19
N LEU A 861 33.20 -30.94 2.25
CA LEU A 861 31.95 -31.68 2.34
C LEU A 861 31.82 -32.68 1.20
N LEU A 862 31.16 -33.80 1.46
CA LEU A 862 30.73 -34.78 0.46
C LEU A 862 29.55 -34.23 -0.37
N SER A 863 29.15 -34.97 -1.41
CA SER A 863 28.06 -34.57 -2.31
C SER A 863 26.67 -34.59 -1.66
N ASN A 864 26.53 -35.14 -0.45
CA ASN A 864 25.30 -35.13 0.35
C ASN A 864 25.66 -34.83 1.81
N CYS A 865 24.98 -33.86 2.42
CA CYS A 865 25.28 -33.38 3.77
C CYS A 865 24.01 -32.95 4.52
N SER A 866 24.10 -32.95 5.84
CA SER A 866 23.11 -32.37 6.75
C SER A 866 23.58 -30.99 7.24
N ILE A 867 22.65 -30.05 7.28
CA ILE A 867 22.86 -28.68 7.73
C ILE A 867 22.11 -28.50 9.05
N HIS A 868 22.84 -28.20 10.10
CA HIS A 868 22.29 -27.97 11.43
C HIS A 868 22.02 -26.47 11.61
N LEU A 869 20.82 -26.13 12.09
CA LEU A 869 20.34 -24.78 12.35
C LEU A 869 20.27 -24.51 13.86
N VAL A 870 20.33 -23.24 14.27
CA VAL A 870 20.39 -22.81 15.69
C VAL A 870 19.20 -23.31 16.54
N LYS A 871 18.03 -23.50 15.93
CA LYS A 871 16.78 -23.89 16.62
C LYS A 871 16.40 -25.35 16.39
N ASP A 872 17.36 -26.26 16.51
CA ASP A 872 17.19 -27.72 16.35
C ASP A 872 16.63 -28.19 14.99
N GLY A 873 16.76 -27.36 13.95
CA GLY A 873 16.35 -27.70 12.59
C GLY A 873 17.47 -28.39 11.81
N ILE A 874 17.15 -29.46 11.08
CA ILE A 874 18.07 -30.11 10.14
C ILE A 874 17.54 -29.99 8.72
N LEU A 875 18.39 -29.52 7.81
CA LEU A 875 18.15 -29.55 6.36
C LEU A 875 19.10 -30.54 5.71
N ASN A 876 18.64 -31.19 4.65
CA ASN A 876 19.45 -32.09 3.85
C ASN A 876 19.81 -31.41 2.54
N VAL A 877 21.07 -31.43 2.14
CA VAL A 877 21.54 -30.83 0.89
C VAL A 877 22.34 -31.86 0.11
N TYR A 878 22.11 -31.93 -1.20
CA TYR A 878 22.94 -32.75 -2.08
C TYR A 878 23.15 -32.09 -3.45
N VAL A 879 24.21 -32.52 -4.14
CA VAL A 879 24.49 -32.14 -5.53
C VAL A 879 24.32 -33.34 -6.45
N ASP A 880 23.51 -33.17 -7.48
CA ASP A 880 23.37 -34.13 -8.58
C ASP A 880 24.31 -33.71 -9.72
N THR A 881 25.29 -34.56 -10.02
CA THR A 881 26.31 -34.35 -11.06
C THR A 881 26.03 -35.16 -12.34
N ASN A 882 24.85 -35.78 -12.45
CA ASN A 882 24.51 -36.60 -13.63
C ASN A 882 24.17 -35.75 -14.87
N ASP A 883 23.81 -34.47 -14.68
CA ASP A 883 23.56 -33.50 -15.75
C ASP A 883 24.84 -32.72 -16.15
N THR A 884 24.84 -32.12 -17.35
CA THR A 884 25.95 -31.27 -17.83
C THR A 884 26.24 -30.05 -16.96
N THR A 885 25.25 -29.62 -16.15
CA THR A 885 25.39 -28.58 -15.13
C THR A 885 24.95 -29.18 -13.78
N PRO A 886 25.80 -29.16 -12.73
CA PRO A 886 25.43 -29.69 -11.42
C PRO A 886 24.19 -29.01 -10.86
N LYS A 887 23.27 -29.80 -10.32
CA LYS A 887 22.04 -29.32 -9.67
C LYS A 887 22.14 -29.48 -8.16
N TYR A 888 21.92 -28.38 -7.44
CA TYR A 888 21.95 -28.37 -5.99
C TYR A 888 20.53 -28.48 -5.44
N HIS A 889 20.32 -29.44 -4.56
CA HIS A 889 19.02 -29.77 -4.00
C HIS A 889 19.03 -29.52 -2.49
N LEU A 890 18.02 -28.81 -1.99
CA LEU A 890 17.80 -28.61 -0.57
C LEU A 890 16.47 -29.24 -0.17
N GLY A 891 16.52 -30.10 0.83
CA GLY A 891 15.38 -30.80 1.40
C GLY A 891 15.23 -30.52 2.88
N GLY A 892 13.99 -30.59 3.35
CA GLY A 892 13.70 -30.63 4.78
C GLY A 892 12.21 -30.78 5.03
N ILE A 893 11.86 -30.97 6.29
CA ILE A 893 10.48 -31.16 6.73
C ILE A 893 9.75 -29.81 6.75
N VAL A 894 8.51 -29.82 6.27
CA VAL A 894 7.57 -28.70 6.40
C VAL A 894 6.36 -29.15 7.19
N ASN A 895 6.07 -28.43 8.26
CA ASN A 895 4.95 -28.70 9.14
C ASN A 895 3.76 -27.82 8.76
N LYS A 896 2.58 -28.41 8.69
CA LYS A 896 1.34 -27.66 8.59
C LYS A 896 0.95 -27.14 9.97
N LEU A 897 0.63 -25.86 10.06
CA LEU A 897 0.13 -25.23 11.27
C LEU A 897 -1.40 -25.12 11.21
N ASN A 898 -2.03 -25.03 12.38
CA ASN A 898 -3.48 -24.91 12.52
C ASN A 898 -4.00 -23.55 12.08
#